data_AF-A0A193G141-F1
#
_entry.id   AF-A0A193G141-F1
#
_cell.length_a   1.000
_cell.length_b   1.000
_cell.length_c   1.000
_cell.angle_alpha   90.00
_cell.angle_beta   90.00
_cell.angle_gamma   90.00
#
_symmetry.space_group_name_H-M   'P 1'
#
loop_
_entity.id
_entity.type
_entity.pdbx_description
1 polymer ?
#
loop_
_entity_poly.entity_id
_entity_poly.type
_entity_poly.pdbx_seq_one_letter_code
_entity_poly.pdbx_strand_id
1 'polypeptide(L)'
;MIASLFYRFFGFLFSRSLWNFLGIVALSILVWIVGPLLAIGATRPLESETVRIAVIAALFGFWLMRLLWRKWREGRLNAQLLGQIRRPAKEAPAARPVDNGQMRQLEERFDEAVELLRKTRFQEGGRFGLHRYSKQYLYQLPWYVIIGAPGAGKTTALVNSGLNFPLADRFGKVALRGVGGTRNCDWWFTDDAVLLDTAGRYTTHESDPTGDEDEWKGFLGLLSRYRGRQPINGAMLTISVEDLLGASDSERAQHAAVLRRRLQELREQLGIQFPVYVLVTKTDLLSGFEEYFASFSRDDLSQVWGFTLPYARTQEPDFDLYEAFHAEYRLLQRRLDDALPEVLAAETDAARRALAYMLPQQFAGLQAVLGHFLSDVFASSKYEARLLPRGVYFTSGTQGGAATFDQVTGHLKRYLRIDTGGTAAEPPAEGEGRSYFLKNLLQDVIFREAGLAGRNLRWERRYRRLHWTGYGVITALFLALVAGWALSYRNNAAYVQEVARRVPTVDKLGRELKITQAGDVLGLMPFLDSLWYLPRDADFEVDAPPLDYTFGLYQGRKMASAALGVYRGTLEQTLLPQVARRVETALRKAPADDLEFSYEALRAYLMLYEADRYDAEFMHAWLLSDMQKTLPEGYTRRQYDQLSLHLRNLVRDRVLSSPFPRDDQLVRAARERLARYTLAQRAYSRLRRMLANGEDAPDNTAVTLGGPAATSVFVRKSGKPLTDGIPALYSYRGYWDVFNKRVDRVAEVLRGDDAWVLDIPPPGLLDEAARRQLIVDIKRLYLNDYVARWDAYLNDLQLAPSTSLLANIQMARTLSAPDSPLAQLVRGVARETTLLRDAGGDARSLMDQARDRVSSTRDALEQMFGPTGPGAATRADASDDKLELIVDKHFEPYRRLTQGAGAGSPPPIAATTGLIDELYTYLTAADAALRSASPAPGSDVVTKLQAEAGRMPEPVRDLLNTLSVNASGQVSGVARERMGETVAATIGLFCRQSIAGRYPFAPQSNRDVAPNDMARLFAPNGMMDDFFQKNLVSQIDVSGPRWRFKPGIDGKPAPPSGYLDAFQKAGIIRDVYFTAGNPMPSYRVSIRPLEMDAGITQFLMDVDGQAIRYAHGPQVAATVQWPGPRGSNQVSIELTPQVGTAGMSTSGPWALNRMLDKAALAPGKSPETTVATFDFGGRKVVLEITASSVKSPFRLAEMQGYACPERG
;
A
#
# COMPACT_ATOMS: atom_id res chain seq x y z
N MET A 1 -10.83 58.12 -39.47
CA MET A 1 -9.91 57.27 -38.69
C MET A 1 -10.14 57.38 -37.18
N ILE A 2 -10.33 58.58 -36.62
CA ILE A 2 -10.61 58.78 -35.18
C ILE A 2 -11.92 58.08 -34.75
N ALA A 3 -12.98 58.10 -35.55
CA ALA A 3 -14.24 57.41 -35.23
C ALA A 3 -14.14 55.87 -35.17
N SER A 4 -13.27 55.24 -35.98
CA SER A 4 -13.07 53.77 -35.93
C SER A 4 -12.16 53.35 -34.78
N LEU A 5 -11.18 54.18 -34.42
CA LEU A 5 -10.42 54.04 -33.18
C LEU A 5 -11.31 54.24 -31.94
N PHE A 6 -12.22 55.22 -31.97
CA PHE A 6 -13.18 55.45 -30.90
C PHE A 6 -14.16 54.27 -30.75
N TYR A 7 -14.69 53.73 -31.86
CA TYR A 7 -15.55 52.54 -31.83
C TYR A 7 -14.82 51.28 -31.37
N ARG A 8 -13.56 51.08 -31.78
CA ARG A 8 -12.73 49.95 -31.33
C ARG A 8 -12.32 50.08 -29.86
N PHE A 9 -12.02 51.30 -29.40
CA PHE A 9 -11.69 51.59 -28.01
C PHE A 9 -12.90 51.43 -27.09
N PHE A 10 -14.08 51.94 -27.47
CA PHE A 10 -15.32 51.72 -26.73
C PHE A 10 -15.80 50.26 -26.82
N GLY A 11 -15.59 49.58 -27.95
CA GLY A 11 -15.84 48.14 -28.10
C GLY A 11 -14.95 47.30 -27.17
N PHE A 12 -13.69 47.70 -26.98
CA PHE A 12 -12.77 47.09 -26.02
C PHE A 12 -13.20 47.39 -24.57
N LEU A 13 -13.49 48.66 -24.25
CA LEU A 13 -13.95 49.11 -22.94
C LEU A 13 -15.26 48.45 -22.49
N PHE A 14 -16.13 48.04 -23.42
CA PHE A 14 -17.37 47.31 -23.11
C PHE A 14 -17.29 45.80 -23.40
N SER A 15 -16.09 45.26 -23.65
CA SER A 15 -15.93 43.83 -23.92
C SER A 15 -16.16 42.98 -22.66
N ARG A 16 -16.83 41.83 -22.83
CA ARG A 16 -17.13 40.87 -21.74
C ARG A 16 -15.87 40.37 -21.03
N SER A 17 -14.77 40.22 -21.78
CA SER A 17 -13.50 39.76 -21.22
C SER A 17 -12.83 40.85 -20.40
N LEU A 18 -12.91 42.13 -20.81
CA LEU A 18 -12.36 43.24 -20.06
C LEU A 18 -13.10 43.44 -18.75
N TRP A 19 -14.44 43.49 -18.72
CA TRP A 19 -15.18 43.67 -17.46
C TRP A 19 -15.05 42.48 -16.50
N ASN A 20 -14.94 41.25 -17.01
CA ASN A 20 -14.62 40.10 -16.16
C ASN A 20 -13.21 40.20 -15.58
N PHE A 21 -12.24 40.63 -16.39
CA PHE A 21 -10.88 40.86 -15.94
C PHE A 21 -10.81 41.98 -14.89
N LEU A 22 -11.45 43.12 -15.17
CA LEU A 22 -11.56 44.26 -14.24
C LEU A 22 -12.30 43.88 -12.95
N GLY A 23 -13.33 43.04 -13.04
CA GLY A 23 -14.04 42.49 -11.88
C GLY A 23 -13.16 41.58 -11.03
N ILE A 24 -12.32 40.75 -11.65
CA ILE A 24 -11.34 39.92 -10.92
C ILE A 24 -10.22 40.76 -10.34
N VAL A 25 -9.75 41.78 -11.06
CA VAL A 25 -8.78 42.75 -10.53
C VAL A 25 -9.37 43.48 -9.32
N ALA A 26 -10.61 43.96 -9.40
CA ALA A 26 -11.31 44.58 -8.28
C ALA A 26 -11.49 43.61 -7.11
N LEU A 27 -11.86 42.35 -7.37
CA LEU A 27 -11.96 41.32 -6.34
C LEU A 27 -10.59 41.00 -5.72
N SER A 28 -9.53 41.02 -6.52
CA SER A 28 -8.15 40.80 -6.07
C SER A 28 -7.65 41.95 -5.19
N ILE A 29 -7.98 43.19 -5.56
CA ILE A 29 -7.75 44.39 -4.73
C ILE A 29 -8.53 44.28 -3.42
N LEU A 30 -9.77 43.81 -3.47
CA LEU A 30 -10.62 43.61 -2.29
C LEU A 30 -10.04 42.50 -1.39
N VAL A 31 -9.58 41.37 -1.95
CA VAL A 31 -8.85 40.33 -1.21
C VAL A 31 -7.54 40.87 -0.64
N TRP A 32 -6.85 41.79 -1.32
CA TRP A 32 -5.59 42.36 -0.86
C TRP A 32 -5.78 43.34 0.32
N ILE A 33 -6.77 44.24 0.19
CA ILE A 33 -7.02 45.34 1.15
C ILE A 33 -7.95 44.89 2.28
N VAL A 34 -9.07 44.23 1.96
CA VAL A 34 -10.09 43.82 2.92
C VAL A 34 -9.83 42.41 3.46
N GLY A 35 -9.05 41.58 2.75
CA GLY A 35 -8.67 40.24 3.21
C GLY A 35 -8.07 40.21 4.63
N PRO A 36 -7.07 41.03 4.97
CA PRO A 36 -6.52 41.06 6.32
C PRO A 36 -7.53 41.50 7.39
N LEU A 37 -8.57 42.25 7.00
CA LEU A 37 -9.63 42.74 7.88
C LEU A 37 -10.77 41.70 8.05
N LEU A 38 -10.86 40.71 7.16
CA LEU A 38 -11.83 39.62 7.24
C LEU A 38 -11.40 38.60 8.30
N ALA A 39 -11.89 38.80 9.52
CA ALA A 39 -11.77 37.86 10.61
C ALA A 39 -12.97 36.89 10.59
N ILE A 40 -12.69 35.59 10.48
CA ILE A 40 -13.67 34.53 10.76
C ILE A 40 -13.32 34.02 12.16
N GLY A 41 -14.03 34.52 13.18
CA GLY A 41 -13.66 34.32 14.58
C GLY A 41 -12.35 35.04 14.93
N ALA A 42 -11.37 34.34 15.51
CA ALA A 42 -10.04 34.88 15.82
C ALA A 42 -9.01 34.69 14.70
N THR A 43 -9.37 33.93 13.64
CA THR A 43 -8.48 33.67 12.51
C THR A 43 -8.75 34.66 11.39
N ARG A 44 -7.69 35.28 10.89
CA ARG A 44 -7.70 36.11 9.68
C ARG A 44 -7.03 35.29 8.56
N PRO A 45 -7.75 34.38 7.88
CA PRO A 45 -7.15 33.46 6.92
C PRO A 45 -6.46 34.17 5.75
N LEU A 46 -6.85 35.42 5.48
CA LEU A 46 -6.26 36.29 4.46
C LEU A 46 -5.29 37.33 5.04
N GLU A 47 -4.80 37.16 6.27
CA GLU A 47 -3.76 38.02 6.87
C GLU A 47 -2.41 37.78 6.20
N SER A 48 -2.04 36.51 6.06
CA SER A 48 -0.80 36.11 5.40
C SER A 48 -0.77 36.57 3.94
N GLU A 49 0.32 37.24 3.56
CA GLU A 49 0.55 37.69 2.19
C GLU A 49 0.57 36.51 1.21
N THR A 50 1.15 35.37 1.60
CA THR A 50 1.24 34.18 0.74
C THR A 50 -0.14 33.58 0.45
N VAL A 51 -1.05 33.58 1.43
CA VAL A 51 -2.41 33.08 1.24
C VAL A 51 -3.22 34.01 0.35
N ARG A 52 -3.06 35.33 0.49
CA ARG A 52 -3.69 36.32 -0.40
C ARG A 52 -3.21 36.16 -1.84
N ILE A 53 -1.90 35.99 -2.06
CA ILE A 53 -1.33 35.72 -3.38
C ILE A 53 -1.90 34.43 -3.96
N ALA A 54 -1.97 33.36 -3.17
CA ALA A 54 -2.52 32.08 -3.62
C ALA A 54 -4.01 32.17 -4.01
N VAL A 55 -4.82 32.89 -3.24
CA VAL A 55 -6.25 33.12 -3.54
C VAL A 55 -6.41 33.97 -4.80
N ILE A 56 -5.63 35.03 -4.96
CA ILE A 56 -5.63 35.87 -6.17
C ILE A 56 -5.19 35.04 -7.39
N ALA A 57 -4.14 34.24 -7.26
CA ALA A 57 -3.68 33.34 -8.31
C ALA A 57 -4.75 32.30 -8.68
N ALA A 58 -5.48 31.75 -7.71
CA ALA A 58 -6.59 30.84 -7.96
C ALA A 58 -7.76 31.52 -8.70
N LEU A 59 -8.08 32.77 -8.38
CA LEU A 59 -9.12 33.56 -9.07
C LEU A 59 -8.75 33.80 -10.54
N PHE A 60 -7.52 34.24 -10.81
CA PHE A 60 -7.02 34.40 -12.18
C PHE A 60 -6.88 33.05 -12.91
N GLY A 61 -6.45 32.00 -12.20
CA GLY A 61 -6.34 30.65 -12.72
C GLY A 61 -7.68 30.07 -13.17
N PHE A 62 -8.72 30.20 -12.35
CA PHE A 62 -10.08 29.77 -12.70
C PHE A 62 -10.64 30.55 -13.88
N TRP A 63 -10.38 31.86 -13.96
CA TRP A 63 -10.78 32.68 -15.09
C TRP A 63 -10.06 32.31 -16.38
N LEU A 64 -8.75 32.08 -16.31
CA LEU A 64 -7.94 31.64 -17.44
C LEU A 64 -8.40 30.25 -17.90
N MET A 65 -8.65 29.32 -16.97
CA MET A 65 -9.14 27.98 -17.27
C MET A 65 -10.52 28.03 -17.94
N ARG A 66 -11.42 28.91 -17.48
CA ARG A 66 -12.71 29.15 -18.13
C ARG A 66 -12.56 29.75 -19.54
N LEU A 67 -11.62 30.66 -19.74
CA LEU A 67 -11.31 31.24 -21.05
C LEU A 67 -10.74 30.19 -22.01
N LEU A 68 -9.80 29.39 -21.54
CA LEU A 68 -9.21 28.29 -22.29
C LEU A 68 -10.25 27.22 -22.61
N TRP A 69 -11.08 26.82 -21.65
CA TRP A 69 -12.17 25.86 -21.88
C TRP A 69 -13.18 26.38 -22.89
N ARG A 70 -13.50 27.68 -22.86
CA ARG A 70 -14.39 28.30 -23.83
C ARG A 70 -13.77 28.35 -25.22
N LYS A 71 -12.52 28.80 -25.36
CA LYS A 71 -11.79 28.81 -26.64
C LYS A 71 -11.59 27.40 -27.19
N TRP A 72 -11.32 26.43 -26.32
CA TRP A 72 -11.18 25.02 -26.69
C TRP A 72 -12.50 24.42 -27.15
N ARG A 73 -13.61 24.75 -26.49
CA ARG A 73 -14.96 24.33 -26.91
C ARG A 73 -15.38 24.97 -28.23
N GLU A 74 -15.11 26.26 -28.42
CA GLU A 74 -15.33 26.97 -29.69
C GLU A 74 -14.43 26.39 -30.80
N GLY A 75 -13.19 26.02 -30.48
CA GLY A 75 -12.27 25.33 -31.39
C GLY A 75 -12.70 23.89 -31.74
N ARG A 76 -13.27 23.14 -30.79
CA ARG A 76 -13.82 21.78 -31.05
C ARG A 76 -15.07 21.81 -31.93
N LEU A 77 -15.93 22.83 -31.78
CA LEU A 77 -17.07 23.04 -32.66
C LEU A 77 -16.64 23.38 -34.10
N ASN A 78 -15.62 24.24 -34.27
CA ASN A 78 -15.07 24.53 -35.60
C ASN A 78 -14.27 23.35 -36.18
N ALA A 79 -13.60 22.56 -35.36
CA ALA A 79 -12.89 21.35 -35.80
C ALA A 79 -13.85 20.20 -36.19
N GLN A 80 -15.04 20.12 -35.58
CA GLN A 80 -16.09 19.19 -36.01
C GLN A 80 -16.71 19.57 -37.36
N LEU A 81 -16.72 20.86 -37.72
CA LEU A 81 -17.14 21.33 -39.05
C LEU A 81 -16.08 21.06 -40.13
N LEU A 82 -14.79 21.17 -39.81
CA LEU A 82 -13.68 20.90 -40.73
C LEU A 82 -13.33 19.40 -40.85
N GLY A 83 -13.63 18.61 -39.81
CA GLY A 83 -13.39 17.17 -39.76
C GLY A 83 -14.31 16.33 -40.66
N GLN A 84 -15.40 16.91 -41.19
CA GLN A 84 -16.28 16.24 -42.16
C GLN A 84 -15.76 16.28 -43.61
N ILE A 85 -14.65 16.99 -43.89
CA ILE A 85 -14.06 17.07 -45.24
C ILE A 85 -12.96 16.00 -45.48
N ARG A 86 -12.55 15.22 -44.47
CA ARG A 86 -11.52 14.18 -44.64
C ARG A 86 -11.77 12.92 -43.82
N ARG A 87 -12.70 12.06 -44.24
CA ARG A 87 -12.63 10.60 -44.04
C ARG A 87 -13.39 9.85 -45.16
N PRO A 88 -12.84 8.75 -45.73
CA PRO A 88 -13.51 7.94 -46.73
C PRO A 88 -14.54 6.98 -46.09
N ALA A 89 -15.44 6.49 -46.95
CA ALA A 89 -16.78 5.97 -46.69
C ALA A 89 -16.92 4.62 -45.95
N LYS A 90 -18.10 4.43 -45.34
CA LYS A 90 -18.77 3.11 -45.21
C LYS A 90 -20.27 3.30 -45.41
N GLU A 91 -20.85 2.47 -46.28
CA GLU A 91 -22.15 2.61 -46.95
C GLU A 91 -23.40 2.46 -46.06
N ALA A 92 -24.41 3.29 -46.35
CA ALA A 92 -25.87 3.06 -46.25
C ALA A 92 -26.59 4.18 -47.07
N PRO A 93 -27.80 3.96 -47.59
CA PRO A 93 -28.14 4.19 -49.00
C PRO A 93 -28.50 5.63 -49.40
N ALA A 94 -28.43 5.85 -50.71
CA ALA A 94 -28.48 7.10 -51.44
C ALA A 94 -29.66 8.04 -51.10
N ALA A 95 -29.32 9.27 -50.71
CA ALA A 95 -30.10 10.47 -50.99
C ALA A 95 -29.18 11.47 -51.69
N ARG A 96 -29.66 12.05 -52.80
CA ARG A 96 -28.94 13.00 -53.66
C ARG A 96 -28.49 14.24 -52.87
N PRO A 97 -27.39 14.91 -53.27
CA PRO A 97 -26.94 16.13 -52.61
C PRO A 97 -27.94 17.26 -52.88
N VAL A 98 -28.67 17.70 -51.85
CA VAL A 98 -29.42 18.96 -51.89
C VAL A 98 -28.44 20.11 -51.65
N ASP A 99 -28.59 21.16 -52.45
CA ASP A 99 -27.74 22.34 -52.49
C ASP A 99 -27.74 23.11 -51.14
N ASN A 100 -26.71 22.89 -50.32
CA ASN A 100 -26.48 23.59 -49.04
C ASN A 100 -26.26 25.12 -49.18
N GLY A 101 -26.21 25.67 -50.40
CA GLY A 101 -26.11 27.11 -50.63
C GLY A 101 -27.35 27.88 -50.18
N GLN A 102 -28.54 27.34 -50.44
CA GLN A 102 -29.81 28.04 -50.22
C GLN A 102 -30.16 28.14 -48.72
N MET A 103 -29.89 27.08 -47.95
CA MET A 103 -30.14 27.07 -46.50
C MET A 103 -29.17 27.97 -45.72
N ARG A 104 -27.92 28.11 -46.20
CA ARG A 104 -26.96 29.09 -45.65
C ARG A 104 -27.40 30.52 -45.95
N GLN A 105 -27.85 30.80 -47.17
CA GLN A 105 -28.38 32.11 -47.53
C GLN A 105 -29.62 32.48 -46.68
N LEU A 106 -30.45 31.49 -46.35
CA LEU A 106 -31.59 31.66 -45.44
C LEU A 106 -31.14 31.98 -44.00
N GLU A 107 -30.14 31.28 -43.46
CA GLU A 107 -29.59 31.54 -42.11
C GLU A 107 -28.90 32.92 -42.04
N GLU A 108 -28.14 33.31 -43.07
CA GLU A 108 -27.50 34.63 -43.17
C GLU A 108 -28.53 35.77 -43.20
N ARG A 109 -29.61 35.64 -43.98
CA ARG A 109 -30.71 36.61 -43.99
C ARG A 109 -31.43 36.68 -42.64
N PHE A 110 -31.56 35.55 -41.95
CA PHE A 110 -32.16 35.48 -40.61
C PHE A 110 -31.29 36.21 -39.57
N ASP A 111 -29.97 36.02 -39.64
CA ASP A 111 -29.01 36.71 -38.77
C ASP A 111 -28.99 38.22 -39.03
N GLU A 112 -29.00 38.64 -40.30
CA GLU A 112 -29.07 40.06 -40.68
C GLU A 112 -30.36 40.72 -40.18
N ALA A 113 -31.51 40.07 -40.38
CA ALA A 113 -32.82 40.50 -39.90
C ALA A 113 -32.87 40.63 -38.35
N VAL A 114 -32.32 39.64 -37.64
CA VAL A 114 -32.24 39.66 -36.17
C VAL A 114 -31.25 40.72 -35.67
N GLU A 115 -30.16 40.95 -36.38
CA GLU A 115 -29.19 42.00 -36.05
C GLU A 115 -29.78 43.39 -36.29
N LEU A 116 -30.58 43.57 -37.34
CA LEU A 116 -31.39 44.77 -37.58
C LEU A 116 -32.31 45.03 -36.39
N LEU A 117 -33.16 44.08 -35.99
CA LEU A 117 -34.05 44.21 -34.81
C LEU A 117 -33.29 44.48 -33.50
N ARG A 118 -32.05 44.00 -33.38
CA ARG A 118 -31.19 44.28 -32.22
C ARG A 118 -30.66 45.72 -32.22
N LYS A 119 -30.43 46.29 -33.40
CA LYS A 119 -29.90 47.66 -33.60
C LYS A 119 -31.01 48.71 -33.62
N THR A 120 -32.18 48.40 -34.18
CA THR A 120 -33.34 49.29 -34.28
C THR A 120 -34.20 49.12 -33.02
N ARG A 121 -33.99 50.01 -32.05
CA ARG A 121 -34.83 50.05 -30.85
C ARG A 121 -36.17 50.69 -31.18
N PHE A 122 -37.22 49.88 -31.21
CA PHE A 122 -38.59 50.36 -31.14
C PHE A 122 -38.91 50.62 -29.65
N GLN A 123 -39.14 51.90 -29.30
CA GLN A 123 -39.35 52.52 -27.97
C GLN A 123 -38.13 52.95 -27.13
N GLU A 124 -38.19 54.22 -26.74
CA GLU A 124 -37.44 54.89 -25.68
C GLU A 124 -38.02 54.53 -24.31
N GLY A 125 -37.17 54.12 -23.35
CA GLY A 125 -37.59 53.96 -21.96
C GLY A 125 -36.73 52.98 -21.18
N GLY A 126 -35.69 53.48 -20.51
CA GLY A 126 -34.92 52.70 -19.53
C GLY A 126 -33.42 52.98 -19.56
N ARG A 127 -32.98 54.02 -18.84
CA ARG A 127 -31.58 54.31 -18.53
C ARG A 127 -31.01 53.24 -17.57
N PHE A 128 -30.83 51.98 -18.01
CA PHE A 128 -30.02 51.00 -17.27
C PHE A 128 -29.34 50.00 -18.22
N GLY A 129 -28.01 49.85 -18.09
CA GLY A 129 -27.13 49.14 -19.02
C GLY A 129 -27.28 47.61 -19.09
N LEU A 130 -28.20 47.01 -18.32
CA LEU A 130 -28.38 45.55 -18.24
C LEU A 130 -29.32 44.98 -19.31
N HIS A 131 -30.14 45.80 -20.00
CA HIS A 131 -31.04 45.32 -21.06
C HIS A 131 -30.31 44.83 -22.33
N ARG A 132 -29.03 45.21 -22.50
CA ARG A 132 -28.16 44.80 -23.61
C ARG A 132 -27.89 43.29 -23.65
N TYR A 133 -28.19 42.58 -22.56
CA TYR A 133 -27.99 41.13 -22.39
C TYR A 133 -29.28 40.31 -22.51
N SER A 134 -30.44 40.95 -22.65
CA SER A 134 -31.73 40.26 -22.73
C SER A 134 -32.15 40.03 -24.20
N LYS A 135 -32.63 38.82 -24.53
CA LYS A 135 -33.26 38.52 -25.83
C LYS A 135 -34.68 39.08 -25.96
N GLN A 136 -35.07 40.04 -25.11
CA GLN A 136 -36.43 40.59 -25.08
C GLN A 136 -36.76 41.37 -26.36
N TYR A 137 -35.76 41.94 -27.03
CA TYR A 137 -35.95 42.65 -28.31
C TYR A 137 -36.59 41.76 -29.40
N LEU A 138 -36.33 40.45 -29.36
CA LEU A 138 -36.94 39.48 -30.27
C LEU A 138 -38.43 39.23 -30.00
N TYR A 139 -39.02 39.80 -28.95
CA TYR A 139 -40.44 39.63 -28.62
C TYR A 139 -41.19 40.97 -28.54
N GLN A 140 -40.56 42.08 -28.94
CA GLN A 140 -41.17 43.41 -28.91
C GLN A 140 -42.18 43.63 -30.03
N LEU A 141 -41.90 43.13 -31.24
CA LEU A 141 -42.82 43.17 -32.38
C LEU A 141 -43.35 41.76 -32.69
N PRO A 142 -44.66 41.57 -32.91
CA PRO A 142 -45.24 40.28 -33.28
C PRO A 142 -44.81 39.84 -34.69
N TRP A 143 -44.65 38.53 -34.90
CA TRP A 143 -44.24 37.95 -36.19
C TRP A 143 -45.40 37.20 -36.85
N TYR A 144 -45.75 37.57 -38.08
CA TYR A 144 -46.79 36.90 -38.87
C TYR A 144 -46.20 36.25 -40.12
N VAL A 145 -46.65 35.05 -40.46
CA VAL A 145 -46.25 34.34 -41.68
C VAL A 145 -47.38 34.43 -42.71
N ILE A 146 -47.07 34.75 -43.95
CA ILE A 146 -48.04 34.82 -45.05
C ILE A 146 -47.86 33.63 -45.97
N ILE A 147 -48.93 32.87 -46.20
CA ILE A 147 -48.94 31.59 -46.93
C ILE A 147 -50.05 31.62 -47.98
N GLY A 148 -49.77 31.12 -49.17
CA GLY A 148 -50.75 30.95 -50.25
C GLY A 148 -50.07 30.71 -51.58
N ALA A 149 -50.85 30.32 -52.60
CA ALA A 149 -50.35 29.99 -53.94
C ALA A 149 -49.48 31.10 -54.57
N PRO A 150 -48.54 30.76 -55.47
CA PRO A 150 -47.90 31.73 -56.35
C PRO A 150 -48.95 32.59 -57.05
N GLY A 151 -48.73 33.91 -57.14
CA GLY A 151 -49.70 34.80 -57.79
C GLY A 151 -50.96 35.15 -56.98
N ALA A 152 -51.18 34.57 -55.78
CA ALA A 152 -52.33 34.88 -54.91
C ALA A 152 -52.30 36.28 -54.26
N GLY A 153 -51.41 37.18 -54.71
CA GLY A 153 -51.37 38.56 -54.23
C GLY A 153 -50.68 38.81 -52.89
N LYS A 154 -49.95 37.85 -52.30
CA LYS A 154 -49.23 37.99 -51.00
C LYS A 154 -48.38 39.25 -50.89
N THR A 155 -47.36 39.35 -51.73
CA THR A 155 -46.43 40.48 -51.69
C THR A 155 -47.09 41.77 -52.17
N THR A 156 -48.03 41.67 -53.12
CA THR A 156 -48.78 42.82 -53.63
C THR A 156 -49.67 43.45 -52.55
N ALA A 157 -50.35 42.61 -51.76
CA ALA A 157 -51.10 43.03 -50.60
C ALA A 157 -50.19 43.75 -49.59
N LEU A 158 -49.00 43.22 -49.29
CA LEU A 158 -48.06 43.88 -48.38
C LEU A 158 -47.56 45.25 -48.88
N VAL A 159 -47.12 45.32 -50.13
CA VAL A 159 -46.56 46.55 -50.72
C VAL A 159 -47.61 47.66 -50.78
N ASN A 160 -48.86 47.31 -51.10
CA ASN A 160 -49.94 48.28 -51.25
C ASN A 160 -50.83 48.39 -49.99
N SER A 161 -50.47 47.76 -48.86
CA SER A 161 -51.26 47.73 -47.62
C SER A 161 -51.47 49.08 -46.94
N GLY A 162 -50.70 50.11 -47.30
CA GLY A 162 -50.72 51.41 -46.61
C GLY A 162 -50.08 51.39 -45.22
N LEU A 163 -49.36 50.32 -44.86
CA LEU A 163 -48.54 50.25 -43.63
C LEU A 163 -47.30 51.14 -43.73
N ASN A 164 -46.84 51.63 -42.58
CA ASN A 164 -45.58 52.37 -42.51
C ASN A 164 -44.38 51.40 -42.41
N PHE A 165 -43.41 51.57 -43.29
CA PHE A 165 -42.19 50.77 -43.35
C PHE A 165 -40.98 51.66 -43.06
N PRO A 166 -40.66 51.93 -41.78
CA PRO A 166 -39.63 52.91 -41.38
C PRO A 166 -38.22 52.60 -41.89
N LEU A 167 -37.98 51.35 -42.29
CA LEU A 167 -36.70 50.90 -42.85
C LEU A 167 -36.62 51.05 -44.37
N ALA A 168 -37.74 51.33 -45.05
CA ALA A 168 -37.77 51.63 -46.48
C ALA A 168 -37.04 52.94 -46.83
N ASP A 169 -37.02 53.93 -45.93
CA ASP A 169 -36.38 55.23 -46.22
C ASP A 169 -34.84 55.17 -46.19
N ARG A 170 -34.24 54.18 -45.51
CA ARG A 170 -32.77 54.00 -45.46
C ARG A 170 -32.22 53.03 -46.50
N PHE A 171 -33.07 52.15 -47.05
CA PHE A 171 -32.67 51.07 -47.97
C PHE A 171 -33.47 51.07 -49.29
N GLY A 172 -34.30 52.10 -49.53
CA GLY A 172 -35.26 52.21 -50.63
C GLY A 172 -36.57 51.46 -50.34
N LYS A 173 -37.70 51.86 -50.97
CA LYS A 173 -39.03 51.17 -50.95
C LYS A 173 -39.00 49.70 -51.42
N VAL A 174 -37.81 49.14 -51.62
CA VAL A 174 -37.46 47.89 -52.30
C VAL A 174 -36.48 47.07 -51.43
N ALA A 175 -36.43 47.33 -50.12
CA ALA A 175 -35.51 46.65 -49.21
C ALA A 175 -35.83 45.13 -49.15
N LEU A 176 -34.94 44.34 -49.77
CA LEU A 176 -34.88 42.87 -49.85
C LEU A 176 -35.81 42.17 -50.86
N ARG A 177 -36.04 42.76 -52.05
CA ARG A 177 -36.64 42.02 -53.19
C ARG A 177 -35.60 41.66 -54.25
N GLY A 178 -35.65 40.41 -54.72
CA GLY A 178 -35.34 40.12 -56.12
C GLY A 178 -36.54 40.57 -56.95
N VAL A 179 -36.34 41.42 -57.95
CA VAL A 179 -37.38 41.83 -58.90
C VAL A 179 -37.69 40.60 -59.77
N GLY A 180 -38.68 39.81 -59.35
CA GLY A 180 -39.04 38.53 -59.97
C GLY A 180 -39.36 37.44 -58.94
N GLY A 181 -40.48 37.61 -58.21
CA GLY A 181 -41.02 36.64 -57.26
C GLY A 181 -40.21 36.46 -55.96
N THR A 182 -40.90 36.26 -54.83
CA THR A 182 -40.24 35.88 -53.57
C THR A 182 -39.62 34.50 -53.72
N ARG A 183 -38.28 34.45 -53.77
CA ARG A 183 -37.55 33.20 -53.94
C ARG A 183 -37.60 32.35 -52.68
N ASN A 184 -37.22 32.82 -51.50
CA ASN A 184 -37.19 31.92 -50.31
C ASN A 184 -38.14 32.46 -49.24
N CYS A 185 -37.73 33.53 -48.55
CA CYS A 185 -38.59 34.28 -47.65
C CYS A 185 -38.09 35.74 -47.60
N ASP A 186 -39.02 36.69 -47.67
CA ASP A 186 -38.74 38.12 -47.57
C ASP A 186 -39.27 38.66 -46.23
N TRP A 187 -38.48 39.54 -45.61
CA TRP A 187 -38.75 40.10 -44.28
C TRP A 187 -39.24 41.52 -44.39
N TRP A 188 -40.46 41.76 -43.93
CA TRP A 188 -41.08 43.08 -43.96
C TRP A 188 -41.21 43.61 -42.54
N PHE A 189 -40.51 44.70 -42.24
CA PHE A 189 -40.49 45.33 -40.92
C PHE A 189 -41.38 46.57 -40.94
N THR A 190 -42.45 46.54 -40.14
CA THR A 190 -43.36 47.67 -39.93
C THR A 190 -43.18 48.22 -38.51
N ASP A 191 -43.81 49.35 -38.21
CA ASP A 191 -43.84 49.89 -36.83
C ASP A 191 -44.54 48.95 -35.84
N ASP A 192 -45.49 48.14 -36.31
CA ASP A 192 -46.41 47.37 -35.48
C ASP A 192 -46.14 45.85 -35.49
N ALA A 193 -45.49 45.32 -36.53
CA ALA A 193 -45.24 43.88 -36.71
C ALA A 193 -44.09 43.58 -37.69
N VAL A 194 -43.60 42.34 -37.65
CA VAL A 194 -42.73 41.77 -38.69
C VAL A 194 -43.51 40.74 -39.50
N LEU A 195 -43.50 40.87 -40.82
CA LEU A 195 -44.24 40.00 -41.73
C LEU A 195 -43.25 39.18 -42.55
N LEU A 196 -43.44 37.87 -42.53
CA LEU A 196 -42.63 36.88 -43.22
C LEU A 196 -43.39 36.45 -44.46
N ASP A 197 -43.04 37.02 -45.60
CA ASP A 197 -43.61 36.65 -46.89
C ASP A 197 -42.90 35.39 -47.39
N THR A 198 -43.66 34.31 -47.58
CA THR A 198 -43.11 33.00 -47.97
C THR A 198 -43.23 32.79 -49.47
N ALA A 199 -42.24 32.11 -50.07
CA ALA A 199 -42.27 31.79 -51.49
C ALA A 199 -43.51 30.96 -51.85
N GLY A 200 -44.20 31.34 -52.93
CA GLY A 200 -45.39 30.62 -53.39
C GLY A 200 -45.14 29.14 -53.70
N ARG A 201 -43.91 28.78 -54.12
CA ARG A 201 -43.53 27.38 -54.39
C ARG A 201 -43.64 26.46 -53.17
N TYR A 202 -43.56 27.00 -51.95
CA TYR A 202 -43.81 26.21 -50.76
C TYR A 202 -45.25 25.67 -50.71
N THR A 203 -46.17 26.24 -51.49
CA THR A 203 -47.59 25.84 -51.58
C THR A 203 -48.00 25.20 -52.91
N THR A 204 -47.12 25.09 -53.90
CA THR A 204 -47.39 24.45 -55.21
C THR A 204 -46.33 23.43 -55.57
N HIS A 205 -46.71 22.16 -55.78
CA HIS A 205 -45.82 21.02 -55.99
C HIS A 205 -45.22 20.92 -57.41
N GLU A 206 -44.82 22.03 -58.05
CA GLU A 206 -44.49 22.02 -59.48
C GLU A 206 -42.99 22.04 -59.82
N SER A 207 -42.07 22.26 -58.86
CA SER A 207 -40.66 22.54 -59.22
C SER A 207 -39.61 21.56 -58.64
N ASP A 208 -39.65 21.20 -57.35
CA ASP A 208 -38.80 20.13 -56.76
C ASP A 208 -39.37 19.65 -55.40
N PRO A 209 -40.04 18.47 -55.33
CA PRO A 209 -40.72 18.02 -54.11
C PRO A 209 -39.80 17.77 -52.91
N THR A 210 -38.52 17.46 -53.14
CA THR A 210 -37.58 17.05 -52.09
C THR A 210 -36.75 18.22 -51.55
N GLY A 211 -36.29 19.13 -52.41
CA GLY A 211 -35.50 20.29 -51.99
C GLY A 211 -36.33 21.34 -51.22
N ASP A 212 -37.56 21.60 -51.65
CA ASP A 212 -38.42 22.62 -51.05
C ASP A 212 -38.96 22.21 -49.65
N GLU A 213 -39.11 20.91 -49.38
CA GLU A 213 -39.57 20.41 -48.08
C GLU A 213 -38.49 20.57 -46.99
N ASP A 214 -37.23 20.34 -47.33
CA ASP A 214 -36.10 20.52 -46.42
C ASP A 214 -35.80 22.01 -46.18
N GLU A 215 -35.93 22.86 -47.19
CA GLU A 215 -35.82 24.33 -47.04
C GLU A 215 -36.92 24.88 -46.10
N TRP A 216 -38.17 24.43 -46.28
CA TRP A 216 -39.30 24.79 -45.43
C TRP A 216 -39.11 24.34 -43.97
N LYS A 217 -38.70 23.09 -43.74
CA LYS A 217 -38.34 22.59 -42.40
C LYS A 217 -37.19 23.37 -41.78
N GLY A 218 -36.18 23.71 -42.57
CA GLY A 218 -35.05 24.53 -42.16
C GLY A 218 -35.47 25.91 -41.66
N PHE A 219 -36.34 26.59 -42.42
CA PHE A 219 -36.93 27.87 -42.05
C PHE A 219 -37.71 27.82 -40.72
N LEU A 220 -38.57 26.82 -40.55
CA LEU A 220 -39.32 26.61 -39.31
C LEU A 220 -38.40 26.29 -38.11
N GLY A 221 -37.30 25.58 -38.37
CA GLY A 221 -36.23 25.33 -37.39
C GLY A 221 -35.54 26.61 -36.93
N LEU A 222 -35.25 27.55 -37.85
CA LEU A 222 -34.67 28.86 -37.52
C LEU A 222 -35.64 29.69 -36.66
N LEU A 223 -36.92 29.74 -37.00
CA LEU A 223 -37.94 30.43 -36.19
C LEU A 223 -37.97 29.90 -34.74
N SER A 224 -37.93 28.58 -34.57
CA SER A 224 -37.88 27.92 -33.26
C SER A 224 -36.57 28.16 -32.49
N ARG A 225 -35.44 28.31 -33.20
CA ARG A 225 -34.11 28.55 -32.61
C ARG A 225 -33.96 29.98 -32.08
N TYR A 226 -34.34 30.98 -32.89
CA TYR A 226 -34.18 32.40 -32.51
C TYR A 226 -35.28 32.85 -31.55
N ARG A 227 -36.53 32.41 -31.79
CA ARG A 227 -37.71 32.91 -31.07
C ARG A 227 -38.49 31.78 -30.36
N GLY A 228 -37.75 30.88 -29.70
CA GLY A 228 -38.27 29.61 -29.17
C GLY A 228 -39.40 29.63 -28.13
N ARG A 229 -39.76 30.77 -27.51
CA ARG A 229 -40.93 30.85 -26.61
C ARG A 229 -42.24 31.05 -27.37
N GLN A 230 -42.22 31.90 -28.39
CA GLN A 230 -43.34 32.24 -29.29
C GLN A 230 -42.76 32.50 -30.68
N PRO A 231 -42.56 31.44 -31.50
CA PRO A 231 -41.90 31.57 -32.80
C PRO A 231 -42.62 32.51 -33.77
N ILE A 232 -43.96 32.51 -33.74
CA ILE A 232 -44.85 33.42 -34.50
C ILE A 232 -46.07 33.79 -33.66
N ASN A 233 -46.82 34.81 -34.10
CA ASN A 233 -48.02 35.36 -33.48
C ASN A 233 -49.31 35.08 -34.28
N GLY A 234 -49.21 34.65 -35.54
CA GLY A 234 -50.34 34.29 -36.39
C GLY A 234 -49.89 33.91 -37.80
N ALA A 235 -50.79 33.30 -38.56
CA ALA A 235 -50.58 33.04 -39.99
C ALA A 235 -51.67 33.74 -40.82
N MET A 236 -51.29 34.31 -41.95
CA MET A 236 -52.19 34.90 -42.93
C MET A 236 -52.26 33.97 -44.14
N LEU A 237 -53.43 33.38 -44.38
CA LEU A 237 -53.68 32.50 -45.51
C LEU A 237 -54.31 33.32 -46.64
N THR A 238 -53.58 33.53 -47.73
CA THR A 238 -54.08 34.25 -48.90
C THR A 238 -54.68 33.29 -49.91
N ILE A 239 -55.91 33.55 -50.34
CA ILE A 239 -56.63 32.77 -51.34
C ILE A 239 -57.14 33.74 -52.42
N SER A 240 -56.73 33.55 -53.66
CA SER A 240 -57.19 34.39 -54.77
C SER A 240 -58.60 33.99 -55.22
N VAL A 241 -59.47 34.97 -55.48
CA VAL A 241 -60.78 34.72 -56.11
C VAL A 241 -60.63 34.06 -57.49
N GLU A 242 -59.60 34.46 -58.24
CA GLU A 242 -59.26 33.88 -59.55
C GLU A 242 -58.97 32.38 -59.45
N ASP A 243 -58.15 31.97 -58.46
CA ASP A 243 -57.79 30.57 -58.26
C ASP A 243 -58.99 29.74 -57.82
N LEU A 244 -59.90 30.33 -57.04
CA LEU A 244 -61.13 29.67 -56.57
C LEU A 244 -62.16 29.48 -57.68
N LEU A 245 -62.36 30.49 -58.54
CA LEU A 245 -63.38 30.45 -59.59
C LEU A 245 -62.88 29.82 -60.89
N GLY A 246 -61.56 29.85 -61.14
CA GLY A 246 -60.93 29.27 -62.33
C GLY A 246 -60.61 27.78 -62.22
N ALA A 247 -60.45 27.24 -61.01
CA ALA A 247 -60.10 25.84 -60.79
C ALA A 247 -61.31 24.88 -60.80
N SER A 248 -61.08 23.65 -61.26
CA SER A 248 -62.03 22.53 -61.13
C SER A 248 -62.21 22.07 -59.67
N ASP A 249 -63.26 21.30 -59.37
CA ASP A 249 -63.51 20.76 -58.03
C ASP A 249 -62.33 19.94 -57.49
N SER A 250 -61.68 19.13 -58.34
CA SER A 250 -60.50 18.35 -57.96
C SER A 250 -59.27 19.20 -57.68
N GLU A 251 -59.04 20.24 -58.48
CA GLU A 251 -57.90 21.16 -58.28
C GLU A 251 -58.11 22.00 -57.02
N ARG A 252 -59.34 22.43 -56.72
CA ARG A 252 -59.70 23.11 -55.47
C ARG A 252 -59.44 22.24 -54.24
N ALA A 253 -59.88 20.99 -54.26
CA ALA A 253 -59.64 20.05 -53.15
C ALA A 253 -58.15 19.76 -52.94
N GLN A 254 -57.38 19.60 -54.02
CA GLN A 254 -55.92 19.43 -53.95
C GLN A 254 -55.23 20.68 -53.39
N HIS A 255 -55.62 21.87 -53.84
CA HIS A 255 -55.09 23.13 -53.33
C HIS A 255 -55.38 23.30 -51.83
N ALA A 256 -56.62 23.00 -51.40
CA ALA A 256 -57.01 23.03 -49.99
C ALA A 256 -56.16 22.05 -49.14
N ALA A 257 -55.92 20.83 -49.65
CA ALA A 257 -55.09 19.84 -48.97
C ALA A 257 -53.62 20.28 -48.78
N VAL A 258 -53.03 20.96 -49.78
CA VAL A 258 -51.66 21.47 -49.67
C VAL A 258 -51.57 22.60 -48.65
N LEU A 259 -52.51 23.56 -48.67
CA LEU A 259 -52.55 24.65 -47.69
C LEU A 259 -52.75 24.12 -46.26
N ARG A 260 -53.65 23.14 -46.09
CA ARG A 260 -53.84 22.43 -44.82
C ARG A 260 -52.53 21.81 -44.33
N ARG A 261 -51.83 21.05 -45.19
CA ARG A 261 -50.57 20.40 -44.84
C ARG A 261 -49.53 21.42 -44.37
N ARG A 262 -49.39 22.57 -45.05
CA ARG A 262 -48.40 23.60 -44.65
C ARG A 262 -48.75 24.28 -43.33
N LEU A 263 -50.03 24.57 -43.09
CA LEU A 263 -50.48 25.09 -41.81
C LEU A 263 -50.27 24.07 -40.68
N GLN A 264 -50.50 22.78 -40.94
CA GLN A 264 -50.22 21.69 -39.99
C GLN A 264 -48.73 21.56 -39.68
N GLU A 265 -47.86 21.51 -40.70
CA GLU A 265 -46.40 21.46 -40.53
C GLU A 265 -45.88 22.64 -39.68
N LEU A 266 -46.41 23.84 -39.94
CA LEU A 266 -46.05 25.04 -39.21
C LEU A 266 -46.53 24.99 -37.75
N ARG A 267 -47.73 24.45 -37.47
CA ARG A 267 -48.20 24.20 -36.10
C ARG A 267 -47.35 23.15 -35.37
N GLU A 268 -47.09 22.01 -36.01
CA GLU A 268 -46.39 20.88 -35.40
C GLU A 268 -44.92 21.20 -35.09
N GLN A 269 -44.22 21.82 -36.03
CA GLN A 269 -42.79 22.11 -35.88
C GLN A 269 -42.53 23.26 -34.90
N LEU A 270 -43.35 24.33 -34.95
CA LEU A 270 -43.21 25.45 -34.00
C LEU A 270 -43.73 25.09 -32.60
N GLY A 271 -44.61 24.08 -32.51
CA GLY A 271 -45.13 23.55 -31.25
C GLY A 271 -46.01 24.53 -30.50
N ILE A 272 -46.69 25.44 -31.22
CA ILE A 272 -47.60 26.46 -30.68
C ILE A 272 -48.92 26.45 -31.45
N GLN A 273 -50.00 26.88 -30.78
CA GLN A 273 -51.26 27.20 -31.45
C GLN A 273 -51.25 28.68 -31.82
N PHE A 274 -51.75 29.03 -33.00
CA PHE A 274 -51.82 30.40 -33.48
C PHE A 274 -53.09 30.60 -34.32
N PRO A 275 -53.65 31.82 -34.35
CA PRO A 275 -54.79 32.15 -35.22
C PRO A 275 -54.36 32.18 -36.70
N VAL A 276 -55.24 31.68 -37.57
CA VAL A 276 -55.09 31.76 -39.03
C VAL A 276 -56.14 32.73 -39.58
N TYR A 277 -55.67 33.83 -40.18
CA TYR A 277 -56.51 34.84 -40.82
C TYR A 277 -56.58 34.55 -42.30
N VAL A 278 -57.78 34.39 -42.85
CA VAL A 278 -57.98 34.11 -44.28
C VAL A 278 -58.20 35.43 -45.02
N LEU A 279 -57.31 35.75 -45.95
CA LEU A 279 -57.42 36.89 -46.84
C LEU A 279 -57.82 36.37 -48.22
N VAL A 280 -59.06 36.62 -48.60
CA VAL A 280 -59.55 36.43 -49.96
C VAL A 280 -59.08 37.64 -50.77
N THR A 281 -58.10 37.42 -51.63
CA THR A 281 -57.43 38.46 -52.42
C THR A 281 -57.97 38.51 -53.84
N LYS A 282 -57.67 39.60 -54.56
CA LYS A 282 -58.14 39.85 -55.93
C LYS A 282 -59.68 39.89 -56.03
N THR A 283 -60.35 40.40 -55.00
CA THR A 283 -61.82 40.46 -55.00
C THR A 283 -62.35 41.47 -56.01
N ASP A 284 -61.50 42.39 -56.47
CA ASP A 284 -61.71 43.29 -57.60
C ASP A 284 -62.01 42.59 -58.93
N LEU A 285 -61.62 41.32 -59.08
CA LEU A 285 -61.91 40.55 -60.29
C LEU A 285 -63.40 40.14 -60.40
N LEU A 286 -64.19 40.29 -59.32
CA LEU A 286 -65.64 40.12 -59.39
C LEU A 286 -66.25 41.27 -60.19
N SER A 287 -67.03 40.94 -61.21
CA SER A 287 -67.69 41.95 -62.06
C SER A 287 -68.54 42.91 -61.22
N GLY A 288 -68.30 44.21 -61.39
CA GLY A 288 -69.00 45.27 -60.66
C GLY A 288 -68.32 45.75 -59.38
N PHE A 289 -67.18 45.18 -58.99
CA PHE A 289 -66.50 45.55 -57.74
C PHE A 289 -66.03 47.01 -57.71
N GLU A 290 -65.31 47.45 -58.75
CA GLU A 290 -64.77 48.80 -58.80
C GLU A 290 -65.89 49.83 -58.89
N GLU A 291 -66.90 49.56 -59.70
CA GLU A 291 -68.05 50.44 -59.90
C GLU A 291 -68.91 50.57 -58.63
N TYR A 292 -69.08 49.47 -57.87
CA TYR A 292 -69.85 49.50 -56.62
C TYR A 292 -69.15 50.35 -55.54
N PHE A 293 -67.83 50.25 -55.42
CA PHE A 293 -67.07 50.98 -54.40
C PHE A 293 -66.49 52.32 -54.88
N ALA A 294 -66.78 52.74 -56.11
CA ALA A 294 -66.24 53.98 -56.69
C ALA A 294 -66.60 55.25 -55.90
N SER A 295 -67.77 55.28 -55.26
CA SER A 295 -68.28 56.41 -54.47
C SER A 295 -67.74 56.46 -53.02
N PHE A 296 -67.02 55.43 -52.57
CA PHE A 296 -66.57 55.29 -51.19
C PHE A 296 -65.31 56.13 -50.95
N SER A 297 -65.19 56.74 -49.75
CA SER A 297 -64.03 57.55 -49.39
C SER A 297 -62.80 56.68 -49.08
N ARG A 298 -61.61 57.29 -49.03
CA ARG A 298 -60.37 56.57 -48.65
C ARG A 298 -60.47 55.92 -47.27
N ASP A 299 -61.17 56.56 -46.33
CA ASP A 299 -61.37 56.03 -44.99
C ASP A 299 -62.33 54.83 -45.02
N ASP A 300 -63.40 54.91 -45.82
CA ASP A 300 -64.33 53.78 -46.02
C ASP A 300 -63.62 52.59 -46.70
N LEU A 301 -62.72 52.85 -47.65
CA LEU A 301 -61.93 51.80 -48.31
C LEU A 301 -60.83 51.22 -47.40
N SER A 302 -60.47 51.90 -46.31
CA SER A 302 -59.50 51.39 -45.33
C SER A 302 -60.12 50.43 -44.32
N GLN A 303 -61.46 50.42 -44.22
CA GLN A 303 -62.21 49.62 -43.25
C GLN A 303 -62.04 48.10 -43.46
N VAL A 304 -62.49 47.30 -42.51
CA VAL A 304 -62.41 45.84 -42.64
C VAL A 304 -63.67 45.32 -43.34
N TRP A 305 -63.49 44.71 -44.51
CA TRP A 305 -64.56 43.99 -45.21
C TRP A 305 -64.38 42.48 -45.02
N GLY A 306 -65.21 41.90 -44.16
CA GLY A 306 -65.05 40.52 -43.71
C GLY A 306 -65.69 40.29 -42.34
N PHE A 307 -65.40 39.14 -41.75
CA PHE A 307 -65.85 38.81 -40.39
C PHE A 307 -64.79 38.06 -39.61
N THR A 308 -64.91 38.15 -38.29
CA THR A 308 -63.96 37.58 -37.32
C THR A 308 -64.71 36.60 -36.42
N LEU A 309 -64.33 35.32 -36.43
CA LEU A 309 -65.03 34.25 -35.71
C LEU A 309 -64.66 34.26 -34.21
N PRO A 310 -65.61 34.18 -33.26
CA PRO A 310 -65.31 34.22 -31.83
C PRO A 310 -64.25 33.21 -31.39
N TYR A 311 -63.10 33.69 -30.91
CA TYR A 311 -61.92 32.86 -30.64
C TYR A 311 -62.16 31.73 -29.63
N ALA A 312 -63.01 31.94 -28.62
CA ALA A 312 -63.37 30.90 -27.66
C ALA A 312 -64.14 29.76 -28.32
N ARG A 313 -65.08 30.07 -29.23
CA ARG A 313 -65.88 29.06 -29.93
C ARG A 313 -65.04 28.28 -30.94
N THR A 314 -64.10 28.92 -31.62
CA THR A 314 -63.23 28.22 -32.60
C THR A 314 -62.27 27.22 -31.95
N GLN A 315 -62.11 27.26 -30.62
CA GLN A 315 -61.36 26.25 -29.86
C GLN A 315 -62.19 25.01 -29.49
N GLU A 316 -63.52 25.08 -29.49
CA GLU A 316 -64.41 24.01 -29.03
C GLU A 316 -64.43 22.83 -30.01
N PRO A 317 -64.26 21.57 -29.55
CA PRO A 317 -64.10 20.41 -30.43
C PRO A 317 -65.17 20.24 -31.50
N ASP A 318 -66.41 20.65 -31.19
CA ASP A 318 -67.59 20.49 -32.05
C ASP A 318 -67.89 21.72 -32.93
N PHE A 319 -66.98 22.72 -32.96
CA PHE A 319 -67.20 23.91 -33.79
C PHE A 319 -67.12 23.58 -35.30
N ASP A 320 -68.25 23.80 -35.98
CA ASP A 320 -68.40 23.68 -37.43
C ASP A 320 -68.11 25.02 -38.12
N LEU A 321 -67.01 25.05 -38.87
CA LEU A 321 -66.61 26.24 -39.63
C LEU A 321 -67.56 26.54 -40.79
N TYR A 322 -68.12 25.52 -41.43
CA TYR A 322 -68.96 25.68 -42.62
C TYR A 322 -70.24 26.43 -42.26
N GLU A 323 -70.94 25.98 -41.21
CA GLU A 323 -72.17 26.64 -40.74
C GLU A 323 -71.91 28.09 -40.28
N ALA A 324 -70.86 28.29 -39.46
CA ALA A 324 -70.49 29.61 -38.98
C ALA A 324 -70.11 30.57 -40.12
N PHE A 325 -69.35 30.09 -41.10
CA PHE A 325 -69.01 30.85 -42.31
C PHE A 325 -70.28 31.25 -43.08
N HIS A 326 -71.19 30.31 -43.33
CA HIS A 326 -72.42 30.60 -44.08
C HIS A 326 -73.34 31.60 -43.37
N ALA A 327 -73.37 31.58 -42.03
CA ALA A 327 -74.12 32.56 -41.24
C ALA A 327 -73.54 33.98 -41.38
N GLU A 328 -72.23 34.14 -41.15
CA GLU A 328 -71.57 35.45 -41.21
C GLU A 328 -71.49 36.00 -42.64
N TYR A 329 -71.24 35.14 -43.64
CA TYR A 329 -71.20 35.55 -45.05
C TYR A 329 -72.55 36.12 -45.53
N ARG A 330 -73.67 35.52 -45.09
CA ARG A 330 -75.01 36.05 -45.41
C ARG A 330 -75.24 37.46 -44.84
N LEU A 331 -74.65 37.77 -43.68
CA LEU A 331 -74.73 39.12 -43.12
C LEU A 331 -73.93 40.13 -43.95
N LEU A 332 -72.75 39.74 -44.46
CA LEU A 332 -71.98 40.57 -45.40
C LEU A 332 -72.71 40.78 -46.72
N GLN A 333 -73.29 39.73 -47.27
CA GLN A 333 -74.07 39.81 -48.51
C GLN A 333 -75.27 40.75 -48.33
N ARG A 334 -76.03 40.62 -47.23
CA ARG A 334 -77.14 41.53 -46.91
C ARG A 334 -76.69 42.98 -46.84
N ARG A 335 -75.51 43.27 -46.29
CA ARG A 335 -74.98 44.65 -46.28
C ARG A 335 -74.72 45.20 -47.68
N LEU A 336 -74.25 44.36 -48.61
CA LEU A 336 -74.11 44.77 -50.01
C LEU A 336 -75.48 45.02 -50.66
N ASP A 337 -76.46 44.16 -50.37
CA ASP A 337 -77.83 44.30 -50.89
C ASP A 337 -78.52 45.56 -50.31
N ASP A 338 -78.35 45.83 -49.02
CA ASP A 338 -78.97 46.97 -48.32
C ASP A 338 -78.37 48.32 -48.77
N ALA A 339 -77.07 48.37 -49.07
CA ALA A 339 -76.40 49.58 -49.57
C ALA A 339 -76.57 49.78 -51.09
N LEU A 340 -77.01 48.75 -51.82
CA LEU A 340 -77.13 48.79 -53.27
C LEU A 340 -78.01 49.95 -53.78
N PRO A 341 -79.19 50.27 -53.20
CA PRO A 341 -80.01 51.39 -53.67
C PRO A 341 -79.29 52.74 -53.63
N GLU A 342 -78.49 52.99 -52.59
CA GLU A 342 -77.71 54.22 -52.43
C GLU A 342 -76.54 54.27 -53.42
N VAL A 343 -75.85 53.15 -53.62
CA VAL A 343 -74.77 53.01 -54.61
C VAL A 343 -75.29 53.27 -56.03
N LEU A 344 -76.43 52.67 -56.40
CA LEU A 344 -77.04 52.88 -57.71
C LEU A 344 -77.55 54.30 -57.91
N ALA A 345 -78.00 54.97 -56.84
CA ALA A 345 -78.42 56.37 -56.87
C ALA A 345 -77.22 57.33 -57.01
N ALA A 346 -76.07 56.99 -56.42
CA ALA A 346 -74.84 57.78 -56.50
C ALA A 346 -74.13 57.67 -57.84
N GLU A 347 -74.18 56.51 -58.51
CA GLU A 347 -73.59 56.31 -59.83
C GLU A 347 -74.48 56.91 -60.92
N THR A 348 -73.91 57.80 -61.75
CA THR A 348 -74.66 58.53 -62.79
C THR A 348 -74.63 57.84 -64.14
N ASP A 349 -73.58 57.07 -64.44
CA ASP A 349 -73.42 56.33 -65.69
C ASP A 349 -74.25 55.04 -65.68
N ALA A 350 -75.12 54.87 -66.67
CA ALA A 350 -75.99 53.70 -66.80
C ALA A 350 -75.21 52.38 -66.97
N ALA A 351 -74.05 52.40 -67.65
CA ALA A 351 -73.23 51.21 -67.86
C ALA A 351 -72.56 50.77 -66.56
N ARG A 352 -71.95 51.73 -65.83
CA ARG A 352 -71.35 51.48 -64.51
C ARG A 352 -72.38 51.10 -63.45
N ARG A 353 -73.57 51.72 -63.49
CA ARG A 353 -74.69 51.36 -62.62
C ARG A 353 -75.15 49.92 -62.84
N ALA A 354 -75.18 49.44 -64.08
CA ALA A 354 -75.48 48.04 -64.39
C ALA A 354 -74.37 47.09 -63.90
N LEU A 355 -73.09 47.49 -63.99
CA LEU A 355 -71.97 46.74 -63.43
C LEU A 355 -72.05 46.67 -61.89
N ALA A 356 -72.27 47.80 -61.21
CA ALA A 356 -72.43 47.86 -59.75
C ALA A 356 -73.59 46.97 -59.25
N TYR A 357 -74.68 46.86 -60.00
CA TYR A 357 -75.80 45.94 -59.69
C TYR A 357 -75.39 44.45 -59.68
N MET A 358 -74.35 44.06 -60.43
CA MET A 358 -73.90 42.67 -60.50
C MET A 358 -73.10 42.22 -59.28
N LEU A 359 -72.40 43.11 -58.58
CA LEU A 359 -71.48 42.72 -57.52
C LEU A 359 -72.14 41.87 -56.42
N PRO A 360 -73.31 42.23 -55.85
CA PRO A 360 -73.92 41.42 -54.80
C PRO A 360 -74.27 39.99 -55.27
N GLN A 361 -74.61 39.83 -56.56
CA GLN A 361 -74.90 38.53 -57.16
C GLN A 361 -73.62 37.70 -57.39
N GLN A 362 -72.55 38.33 -57.89
CA GLN A 362 -71.25 37.68 -58.06
C GLN A 362 -70.66 37.25 -56.70
N PHE A 363 -70.83 38.09 -55.68
CA PHE A 363 -70.46 37.75 -54.31
C PHE A 363 -71.30 36.58 -53.79
N ALA A 364 -72.61 36.58 -53.98
CA ALA A 364 -73.46 35.44 -53.59
C ALA A 364 -72.99 34.10 -54.20
N GLY A 365 -72.55 34.11 -55.46
CA GLY A 365 -72.03 32.93 -56.16
C GLY A 365 -70.73 32.37 -55.56
N LEU A 366 -69.92 33.21 -54.91
CA LEU A 366 -68.66 32.79 -54.27
C LEU A 366 -68.88 32.00 -52.97
N GLN A 367 -70.04 32.17 -52.31
CA GLN A 367 -70.29 31.65 -50.97
C GLN A 367 -70.06 30.12 -50.86
N ALA A 368 -70.68 29.33 -51.75
CA ALA A 368 -70.61 27.87 -51.67
C ALA A 368 -69.20 27.34 -51.97
N VAL A 369 -68.54 27.93 -52.98
CA VAL A 369 -67.18 27.55 -53.38
C VAL A 369 -66.17 27.84 -52.27
N LEU A 370 -66.22 29.05 -51.71
CA LEU A 370 -65.33 29.46 -50.63
C LEU A 370 -65.62 28.67 -49.34
N GLY A 371 -66.90 28.42 -49.03
CA GLY A 371 -67.31 27.65 -47.86
C GLY A 371 -66.75 26.22 -47.86
N HIS A 372 -66.90 25.49 -48.98
CA HIS A 372 -66.32 24.15 -49.11
C HIS A 372 -64.79 24.17 -49.07
N PHE A 373 -64.16 25.11 -49.78
CA PHE A 373 -62.70 25.24 -49.79
C PHE A 373 -62.13 25.46 -48.38
N LEU A 374 -62.76 26.33 -47.59
CA LEU A 374 -62.35 26.59 -46.20
C LEU A 374 -62.60 25.38 -45.30
N SER A 375 -63.70 24.66 -45.50
CA SER A 375 -63.97 23.41 -44.77
C SER A 375 -62.84 22.39 -45.01
N ASP A 376 -62.39 22.24 -46.27
CA ASP A 376 -61.31 21.31 -46.62
C ASP A 376 -59.95 21.73 -46.03
N VAL A 377 -59.62 23.04 -46.05
CA VAL A 377 -58.37 23.57 -45.47
C VAL A 377 -58.32 23.38 -43.95
N PHE A 378 -59.42 23.64 -43.25
CA PHE A 378 -59.49 23.63 -41.79
C PHE A 378 -60.07 22.33 -41.20
N ALA A 379 -60.36 21.34 -42.04
CA ALA A 379 -60.87 20.05 -41.60
C ALA A 379 -59.96 19.43 -40.52
N SER A 380 -60.58 18.92 -39.47
CA SER A 380 -59.86 18.36 -38.31
C SER A 380 -59.90 16.83 -38.32
N SER A 381 -58.75 16.20 -38.10
CA SER A 381 -58.64 14.77 -37.78
C SER A 381 -58.34 14.57 -36.29
N LYS A 382 -58.81 13.49 -35.68
CA LYS A 382 -58.50 13.13 -34.28
C LYS A 382 -57.00 12.93 -34.03
N TYR A 383 -56.23 12.65 -35.08
CA TYR A 383 -54.80 12.41 -35.03
C TYR A 383 -53.96 13.64 -35.36
N GLU A 384 -54.58 14.71 -35.85
CA GLU A 384 -53.91 15.93 -36.29
C GLU A 384 -54.21 17.12 -35.39
N ALA A 385 -53.33 18.10 -35.49
CA ALA A 385 -53.30 19.25 -34.63
C ALA A 385 -54.29 20.32 -35.18
N ARG A 386 -55.50 20.47 -34.61
CA ARG A 386 -56.53 21.45 -35.09
C ARG A 386 -56.05 22.87 -35.51
N LEU A 387 -56.29 23.29 -36.73
CA LEU A 387 -56.02 24.67 -37.16
C LEU A 387 -57.11 25.62 -36.63
N LEU A 388 -56.74 26.83 -36.21
CA LEU A 388 -57.68 27.79 -35.62
C LEU A 388 -58.02 28.90 -36.63
N PRO A 389 -59.12 28.78 -37.40
CA PRO A 389 -59.57 29.87 -38.26
C PRO A 389 -60.02 31.05 -37.39
N ARG A 390 -59.51 32.25 -37.69
CA ARG A 390 -59.82 33.46 -36.92
C ARG A 390 -60.80 34.39 -37.63
N GLY A 391 -60.82 34.39 -38.94
CA GLY A 391 -61.74 35.21 -39.73
C GLY A 391 -61.47 35.10 -41.22
N VAL A 392 -62.44 35.56 -42.02
CA VAL A 392 -62.36 35.61 -43.48
C VAL A 392 -62.59 37.05 -43.91
N TYR A 393 -61.65 37.58 -44.70
CA TYR A 393 -61.61 38.99 -45.09
C TYR A 393 -61.38 39.11 -46.59
N PHE A 394 -62.09 40.02 -47.24
CA PHE A 394 -62.05 40.24 -48.67
C PHE A 394 -61.25 41.51 -48.95
N THR A 395 -60.20 41.38 -49.76
CA THR A 395 -59.21 42.43 -49.99
C THR A 395 -58.85 42.53 -51.47
N SER A 396 -58.40 43.71 -51.87
CA SER A 396 -57.77 43.95 -53.17
C SER A 396 -56.48 44.75 -53.02
N GLY A 397 -55.45 44.34 -53.76
CA GLY A 397 -54.11 44.91 -53.67
C GLY A 397 -53.67 45.74 -54.88
N THR A 398 -54.40 45.73 -56.00
CA THR A 398 -54.03 46.39 -57.28
C THR A 398 -55.28 46.78 -58.06
N GLN A 399 -55.22 47.87 -58.84
CA GLN A 399 -56.14 48.10 -59.96
C GLN A 399 -55.36 48.58 -61.19
N GLY A 400 -55.65 47.94 -62.32
CA GLY A 400 -55.00 48.09 -63.63
C GLY A 400 -55.50 46.95 -64.52
N GLY A 401 -56.61 47.19 -65.21
CA GLY A 401 -57.53 46.17 -65.71
C GLY A 401 -57.01 45.25 -66.82
N ALA A 402 -57.43 43.98 -66.74
CA ALA A 402 -57.93 43.17 -67.85
C ALA A 402 -58.42 41.82 -67.30
N ALA A 403 -59.63 41.40 -67.67
CA ALA A 403 -60.37 40.18 -67.30
C ALA A 403 -61.16 40.20 -65.98
N THR A 404 -62.32 40.87 -66.00
CA THR A 404 -63.40 40.66 -65.02
C THR A 404 -64.02 39.26 -65.16
N PHE A 405 -64.22 38.54 -64.07
CA PHE A 405 -64.85 37.21 -64.04
C PHE A 405 -66.38 37.36 -63.98
N ASP A 406 -67.05 37.13 -65.11
CA ASP A 406 -68.52 37.12 -65.19
C ASP A 406 -69.05 35.68 -65.37
N GLN A 407 -69.44 35.04 -64.26
CA GLN A 407 -70.00 33.69 -64.29
C GLN A 407 -71.42 33.65 -64.87
N VAL A 408 -72.20 34.72 -64.71
CA VAL A 408 -73.62 34.77 -65.10
C VAL A 408 -73.73 34.90 -66.61
N THR A 409 -73.02 35.85 -67.22
CA THR A 409 -72.98 35.99 -68.68
C THR A 409 -72.15 34.89 -69.33
N GLY A 410 -71.15 34.33 -68.63
CA GLY A 410 -70.38 33.17 -69.09
C GLY A 410 -71.24 31.90 -69.21
N HIS A 411 -72.06 31.61 -68.20
CA HIS A 411 -73.05 30.51 -68.26
C HIS A 411 -74.15 30.80 -69.29
N LEU A 412 -74.65 32.03 -69.38
CA LEU A 412 -75.66 32.40 -70.38
C LEU A 412 -75.12 32.33 -71.81
N LYS A 413 -73.88 32.78 -72.08
CA LYS A 413 -73.23 32.67 -73.40
C LYS A 413 -73.00 31.22 -73.81
N ARG A 414 -72.61 30.37 -72.86
CA ARG A 414 -72.40 28.93 -73.10
C ARG A 414 -73.73 28.18 -73.33
N TYR A 415 -74.82 28.67 -72.74
CA TYR A 415 -76.17 28.14 -72.93
C TYR A 415 -76.89 28.67 -74.18
N LEU A 416 -76.63 29.93 -74.59
CA LEU A 416 -77.33 30.63 -75.69
C LEU A 416 -76.55 30.70 -77.02
N ARG A 417 -75.27 30.30 -77.06
CA ARG A 417 -74.41 30.25 -78.28
C ARG A 417 -74.45 31.52 -79.15
N ILE A 418 -74.28 32.70 -78.54
CA ILE A 418 -74.22 33.98 -79.28
C ILE A 418 -72.76 34.38 -79.47
N ASP A 419 -72.29 34.39 -80.72
CA ASP A 419 -71.02 34.98 -81.14
C ASP A 419 -71.22 36.44 -81.53
N THR A 420 -70.59 37.37 -80.81
CA THR A 420 -70.40 38.75 -81.27
C THR A 420 -68.93 39.12 -81.13
N GLY A 421 -68.31 39.45 -82.27
CA GLY A 421 -66.95 39.95 -82.34
C GLY A 421 -66.81 41.36 -81.76
N GLY A 422 -65.74 41.53 -80.99
CA GLY A 422 -64.86 42.71 -80.90
C GLY A 422 -65.42 44.07 -80.51
N THR A 423 -64.86 44.65 -79.44
CA THR A 423 -64.25 45.99 -79.48
C THR A 423 -63.15 46.07 -78.43
N ALA A 424 -61.92 46.35 -78.88
CA ALA A 424 -60.82 46.78 -78.04
C ALA A 424 -61.17 48.18 -77.48
N ALA A 425 -61.23 48.29 -76.15
CA ALA A 425 -61.25 49.56 -75.46
C ALA A 425 -59.81 49.95 -75.07
N GLU A 426 -59.48 51.21 -75.25
CA GLU A 426 -58.17 51.86 -75.02
C GLU A 426 -57.59 51.59 -73.62
N PRO A 427 -56.25 51.63 -73.46
CA PRO A 427 -55.60 51.47 -72.17
C PRO A 427 -55.95 52.63 -71.21
N PRO A 428 -56.48 52.37 -70.01
CA PRO A 428 -56.58 53.39 -68.97
C PRO A 428 -55.21 53.76 -68.40
N ALA A 429 -55.06 55.03 -68.06
CA ALA A 429 -53.84 55.67 -67.55
C ALA A 429 -53.34 55.08 -66.22
N GLU A 430 -52.01 55.14 -66.01
CA GLU A 430 -51.31 54.82 -64.77
C GLU A 430 -51.84 55.65 -63.59
N GLY A 431 -52.70 55.04 -62.78
CA GLY A 431 -53.07 55.55 -61.45
C GLY A 431 -52.20 54.93 -60.36
N GLU A 432 -51.88 55.69 -59.31
CA GLU A 432 -51.29 55.14 -58.07
C GLU A 432 -52.14 53.97 -57.55
N GLY A 433 -51.53 52.79 -57.39
CA GLY A 433 -52.22 51.59 -56.92
C GLY A 433 -52.90 51.80 -55.57
N ARG A 434 -54.24 51.78 -55.56
CA ARG A 434 -55.06 51.85 -54.35
C ARG A 434 -55.34 50.44 -53.84
N SER A 435 -55.24 50.23 -52.52
CA SER A 435 -55.68 48.99 -51.88
C SER A 435 -57.06 49.16 -51.26
N TYR A 436 -57.84 48.08 -51.28
CA TYR A 436 -59.18 48.03 -50.70
C TYR A 436 -59.15 47.07 -49.51
N PHE A 437 -59.66 47.57 -48.39
CA PHE A 437 -59.99 46.85 -47.15
C PHE A 437 -58.83 46.13 -46.44
N LEU A 438 -57.59 46.61 -46.65
CA LEU A 438 -56.39 45.92 -46.17
C LEU A 438 -55.69 46.61 -44.97
N LYS A 439 -55.70 47.94 -44.90
CA LYS A 439 -54.93 48.71 -43.91
C LYS A 439 -55.41 48.46 -42.47
N ASN A 440 -56.68 48.74 -42.17
CA ASN A 440 -57.22 48.58 -40.82
C ASN A 440 -57.36 47.09 -40.45
N LEU A 441 -57.51 46.21 -41.44
CA LEU A 441 -57.46 44.77 -41.22
C LEU A 441 -56.12 44.34 -40.61
N LEU A 442 -54.99 44.80 -41.17
CA LEU A 442 -53.67 44.47 -40.66
C LEU A 442 -53.40 45.15 -39.31
N GLN A 443 -53.65 46.46 -39.20
CA GLN A 443 -53.31 47.24 -38.00
C GLN A 443 -54.26 47.00 -36.82
N ASP A 444 -55.57 47.08 -37.03
CA ASP A 444 -56.56 47.11 -35.96
C ASP A 444 -57.10 45.74 -35.58
N VAL A 445 -57.05 44.77 -36.50
CA VAL A 445 -57.48 43.39 -36.23
C VAL A 445 -56.29 42.47 -36.03
N ILE A 446 -55.49 42.24 -37.07
CA ILE A 446 -54.49 41.16 -37.05
C ILE A 446 -53.36 41.47 -36.05
N PHE A 447 -52.74 42.66 -36.09
CA PHE A 447 -51.60 42.98 -35.22
C PHE A 447 -51.99 43.16 -33.75
N ARG A 448 -53.16 43.76 -33.47
CA ARG A 448 -53.72 43.90 -32.11
C ARG A 448 -53.96 42.55 -31.43
N GLU A 449 -54.21 41.51 -32.20
CA GLU A 449 -54.47 40.15 -31.71
C GLU A 449 -53.22 39.29 -31.53
N ALA A 450 -52.03 39.89 -31.55
CA ALA A 450 -50.75 39.19 -31.35
C ALA A 450 -50.67 38.30 -30.10
N GLY A 451 -51.47 38.61 -29.07
CA GLY A 451 -51.55 37.87 -27.81
C GLY A 451 -52.28 36.53 -27.90
N LEU A 452 -53.01 36.26 -28.99
CA LEU A 452 -53.77 35.01 -29.17
C LEU A 452 -52.87 33.80 -29.47
N ALA A 453 -51.62 34.01 -29.87
CA ALA A 453 -50.67 32.92 -30.08
C ALA A 453 -50.22 32.28 -28.76
N GLY A 454 -50.38 30.96 -28.70
CA GLY A 454 -49.90 30.13 -27.60
C GLY A 454 -48.38 30.16 -27.45
N ARG A 455 -47.91 29.69 -26.29
CA ARG A 455 -46.48 29.58 -25.97
C ARG A 455 -46.03 28.14 -26.16
N ASN A 456 -44.75 27.94 -26.53
CA ASN A 456 -44.20 26.60 -26.66
C ASN A 456 -44.06 25.95 -25.27
N LEU A 457 -45.02 25.08 -24.92
CA LEU A 457 -45.09 24.44 -23.60
C LEU A 457 -43.88 23.52 -23.34
N ARG A 458 -43.30 22.90 -24.37
CA ARG A 458 -42.11 22.05 -24.24
C ARG A 458 -40.89 22.89 -23.83
N TRP A 459 -40.73 24.06 -24.45
CA TRP A 459 -39.69 25.01 -24.12
C TRP A 459 -39.84 25.55 -22.69
N GLU A 460 -41.06 25.97 -22.29
CA GLU A 460 -41.31 26.48 -20.94
C GLU A 460 -41.12 25.42 -19.85
N ARG A 461 -41.54 24.16 -20.08
CA ARG A 461 -41.32 23.06 -19.13
C ARG A 461 -39.82 22.76 -18.95
N ARG A 462 -39.05 22.73 -20.04
CA ARG A 462 -37.58 22.52 -19.98
C ARG A 462 -36.90 23.64 -19.17
N TYR A 463 -37.27 24.88 -19.45
CA TYR A 463 -36.70 26.04 -18.76
C TYR A 463 -37.12 26.12 -17.28
N ARG A 464 -38.39 25.81 -16.98
CA ARG A 464 -38.91 25.70 -15.61
C ARG A 464 -38.18 24.61 -14.83
N ARG A 465 -38.02 23.41 -15.39
CA ARG A 465 -37.24 22.32 -14.75
C ARG A 465 -35.82 22.75 -14.41
N LEU A 466 -35.15 23.49 -15.31
CA LEU A 466 -33.79 24.01 -15.09
C LEU A 466 -33.73 24.99 -13.89
N HIS A 467 -34.74 25.84 -13.73
CA HIS A 467 -34.85 26.74 -12.58
C HIS A 467 -35.14 25.97 -11.28
N TRP A 468 -36.07 25.01 -11.30
CA TRP A 468 -36.39 24.21 -10.13
C TRP A 468 -35.22 23.32 -9.68
N THR A 469 -34.44 22.75 -10.60
CA THR A 469 -33.20 22.05 -10.23
C THR A 469 -32.16 23.02 -9.66
N GLY A 470 -32.05 24.23 -10.21
CA GLY A 470 -31.19 25.28 -9.64
C GLY A 470 -31.59 25.67 -8.21
N TYR A 471 -32.87 25.95 -7.97
CA TYR A 471 -33.39 26.25 -6.63
C TYR A 471 -33.25 25.07 -5.67
N GLY A 472 -33.44 23.84 -6.14
CA GLY A 472 -33.23 22.62 -5.36
C GLY A 472 -31.79 22.50 -4.87
N VAL A 473 -30.80 22.73 -5.76
CA VAL A 473 -29.38 22.69 -5.39
C VAL A 473 -29.03 23.79 -4.38
N ILE A 474 -29.51 25.02 -4.60
CA ILE A 474 -29.25 26.14 -3.68
C ILE A 474 -29.84 25.85 -2.29
N THR A 475 -31.07 25.36 -2.24
CA THR A 475 -31.75 25.02 -0.98
C THR A 475 -31.05 23.87 -0.26
N ALA A 476 -30.62 22.84 -1.00
CA ALA A 476 -29.85 21.74 -0.43
C ALA A 476 -28.51 22.20 0.15
N LEU A 477 -27.79 23.09 -0.55
CA LEU A 477 -26.54 23.67 -0.05
C LEU A 477 -26.76 24.52 1.20
N PHE A 478 -27.83 25.33 1.23
CA PHE A 478 -28.20 26.12 2.41
C PHE A 478 -28.50 25.23 3.62
N LEU A 479 -29.34 24.20 3.45
CA LEU A 479 -29.68 23.26 4.51
C LEU A 479 -28.45 22.47 5.00
N ALA A 480 -27.56 22.06 4.10
CA ALA A 480 -26.30 21.39 4.46
C ALA A 480 -25.38 22.29 5.29
N LEU A 481 -25.30 23.58 4.96
CA LEU A 481 -24.48 24.55 5.69
C LEU A 481 -25.05 24.86 7.08
N VAL A 482 -26.37 25.03 7.19
CA VAL A 482 -27.05 25.18 8.48
C VAL A 482 -26.88 23.92 9.34
N ALA A 483 -27.01 22.74 8.76
CA ALA A 483 -26.76 21.47 9.45
C ALA A 483 -25.29 21.35 9.91
N GLY A 484 -24.34 21.77 9.08
CA GLY A 484 -22.91 21.83 9.44
C GLY A 484 -22.64 22.76 10.64
N TRP A 485 -23.25 23.94 10.67
CA TRP A 485 -23.17 24.85 11.83
C TRP A 485 -23.79 24.26 13.09
N ALA A 486 -24.98 23.66 12.99
CA ALA A 486 -25.65 23.04 14.14
C ALA A 486 -24.83 21.89 14.72
N LEU A 487 -24.25 21.05 13.85
CA LEU A 487 -23.38 19.95 14.25
C LEU A 487 -22.10 20.48 14.91
N SER A 488 -21.47 21.50 14.32
CA SER A 488 -20.27 22.16 14.87
C SER A 488 -20.51 22.81 16.22
N TYR A 489 -21.63 23.50 16.40
CA TYR A 489 -22.01 24.07 17.68
C TYR A 489 -22.19 22.96 18.74
N ARG A 490 -22.96 21.92 18.43
CA ARG A 490 -23.23 20.82 19.36
C ARG A 490 -21.95 20.11 19.79
N ASN A 491 -21.09 19.80 18.82
CA ASN A 491 -19.83 19.10 19.06
C ASN A 491 -18.85 19.96 19.87
N ASN A 492 -18.73 21.26 19.56
CA ASN A 492 -17.91 22.17 20.36
C ASN A 492 -18.45 22.35 21.78
N ALA A 493 -19.76 22.47 21.96
CA ALA A 493 -20.37 22.58 23.28
C ALA A 493 -20.14 21.30 24.11
N ALA A 494 -20.29 20.12 23.50
CA ALA A 494 -19.98 18.85 24.13
C ALA A 494 -18.50 18.73 24.51
N TYR A 495 -17.58 19.13 23.63
CA TYR A 495 -16.15 19.16 23.91
C TYR A 495 -15.81 20.08 25.11
N VAL A 496 -16.38 21.29 25.16
CA VAL A 496 -16.16 22.19 26.31
C VAL A 496 -16.70 21.59 27.60
N GLN A 497 -17.87 20.93 27.57
CA GLN A 497 -18.41 20.23 28.73
C GLN A 497 -17.52 19.06 29.16
N GLU A 498 -16.94 18.33 28.23
CA GLU A 498 -16.04 17.22 28.52
C GLU A 498 -14.74 17.70 29.19
N VAL A 499 -14.13 18.77 28.68
CA VAL A 499 -13.00 19.42 29.35
C VAL A 499 -13.41 19.86 30.76
N ALA A 500 -14.59 20.48 30.93
CA ALA A 500 -15.08 20.90 32.24
C ALA A 500 -15.30 19.74 33.23
N ARG A 501 -15.67 18.55 32.74
CA ARG A 501 -15.80 17.34 33.58
C ARG A 501 -14.46 16.78 34.06
N ARG A 502 -13.37 17.03 33.32
CA ARG A 502 -12.01 16.58 33.68
C ARG A 502 -11.32 17.52 34.66
N VAL A 503 -11.71 18.80 34.69
CA VAL A 503 -11.14 19.81 35.60
C VAL A 503 -11.16 19.38 37.08
N PRO A 504 -12.25 18.84 37.66
CA PRO A 504 -12.25 18.39 39.06
C PRO A 504 -11.23 17.30 39.38
N THR A 505 -10.94 16.40 38.43
CA THR A 505 -9.92 15.34 38.61
C THR A 505 -8.52 15.95 38.67
N VAL A 506 -8.23 16.92 37.79
CA VAL A 506 -6.96 17.65 37.80
C VAL A 506 -6.81 18.46 39.08
N ASP A 507 -7.88 19.14 39.53
CA ASP A 507 -7.90 19.89 40.79
C ASP A 507 -7.66 18.97 42.00
N LYS A 508 -8.28 17.79 42.02
CA LYS A 508 -8.05 16.78 43.07
C LYS A 508 -6.59 16.32 43.10
N LEU A 509 -6.01 15.96 41.96
CA LEU A 509 -4.60 15.56 41.84
C LEU A 509 -3.66 16.67 42.32
N GLY A 510 -3.97 17.94 42.02
CA GLY A 510 -3.22 19.10 42.50
C GLY A 510 -3.29 19.28 44.02
N ARG A 511 -4.45 19.04 44.64
CA ARG A 511 -4.62 19.16 46.10
C ARG A 511 -4.00 18.00 46.89
N GLU A 512 -3.99 16.80 46.33
CA GLU A 512 -3.42 15.61 46.95
C GLU A 512 -1.89 15.50 46.78
N LEU A 513 -1.30 16.38 45.97
CA LEU A 513 0.12 16.44 45.67
C LEU A 513 0.93 16.76 46.95
N LYS A 514 1.57 15.75 47.53
CA LYS A 514 2.51 15.93 48.64
C LYS A 514 3.91 16.15 48.09
N ILE A 515 4.32 17.41 47.99
CA ILE A 515 5.70 17.77 47.62
C ILE A 515 6.62 17.38 48.80
N THR A 516 7.29 16.23 48.69
CA THR A 516 8.30 15.79 49.68
C THR A 516 9.64 16.48 49.41
N GLN A 517 10.49 16.62 50.43
CA GLN A 517 11.73 17.40 50.36
C GLN A 517 12.85 16.78 49.49
N ALA A 518 12.60 15.69 48.74
CA ALA A 518 13.64 14.87 48.12
C ALA A 518 13.66 14.87 46.57
N GLY A 519 13.17 15.92 45.90
CA GLY A 519 13.25 16.01 44.44
C GLY A 519 12.43 14.94 43.73
N ASP A 520 11.21 14.68 44.21
CA ASP A 520 10.29 13.67 43.67
C ASP A 520 9.61 14.18 42.39
N VAL A 521 10.33 14.07 41.27
CA VAL A 521 9.82 14.41 39.93
C VAL A 521 8.76 13.41 39.46
N LEU A 522 8.87 12.14 39.86
CA LEU A 522 7.95 11.08 39.40
C LEU A 522 6.56 11.24 40.02
N GLY A 523 6.47 11.68 41.28
CA GLY A 523 5.18 11.97 41.94
C GLY A 523 4.39 13.11 41.28
N LEU A 524 5.05 14.01 40.54
CA LEU A 524 4.42 15.11 39.80
C LEU A 524 3.86 14.69 38.44
N MET A 525 4.31 13.56 37.90
CA MET A 525 3.97 13.12 36.54
C MET A 525 2.47 12.96 36.31
N PRO A 526 1.68 12.29 37.18
CA PRO A 526 0.24 12.16 36.95
C PRO A 526 -0.49 13.50 36.88
N PHE A 527 -0.05 14.49 37.66
CA PHE A 527 -0.64 15.83 37.65
C PHE A 527 -0.26 16.60 36.37
N LEU A 528 1.03 16.60 36.00
CA LEU A 528 1.51 17.25 34.77
C LEU A 528 0.89 16.62 33.51
N ASP A 529 0.77 15.29 33.48
CA ASP A 529 0.07 14.56 32.42
C ASP A 529 -1.38 15.02 32.34
N SER A 530 -2.08 15.03 33.48
CA SER A 530 -3.50 15.42 33.51
C SER A 530 -3.73 16.86 33.04
N LEU A 531 -2.80 17.79 33.32
CA LEU A 531 -2.83 19.17 32.82
C LEU A 531 -2.53 19.26 31.33
N TRP A 532 -1.53 18.53 30.84
CA TRP A 532 -1.13 18.54 29.44
C TRP A 532 -2.19 17.94 28.52
N TYR A 533 -2.85 16.88 28.98
CA TYR A 533 -3.94 16.18 28.30
C TYR A 533 -5.33 16.72 28.66
N LEU A 534 -5.45 17.72 29.53
CA LEU A 534 -6.75 18.33 29.86
C LEU A 534 -7.56 18.79 28.62
N PRO A 535 -6.96 19.51 27.65
CA PRO A 535 -7.66 19.89 26.42
C PRO A 535 -7.58 18.82 25.31
N ARG A 536 -6.75 17.77 25.47
CA ARG A 536 -6.41 16.78 24.42
C ARG A 536 -6.92 15.41 24.82
N ASP A 537 -7.85 14.85 24.06
CA ASP A 537 -8.23 13.45 24.23
C ASP A 537 -7.35 12.53 23.37
N ALA A 538 -7.30 11.23 23.69
CA ALA A 538 -6.53 10.24 22.92
C ALA A 538 -6.97 10.19 21.44
N ASP A 539 -8.24 10.49 21.16
CA ASP A 539 -8.85 10.43 19.83
C ASP A 539 -9.15 11.82 19.24
N PHE A 540 -8.77 12.92 19.93
CA PHE A 540 -9.10 14.29 19.52
C PHE A 540 -7.87 15.20 19.46
N GLU A 541 -7.34 15.37 18.25
CA GLU A 541 -6.24 16.30 17.99
C GLU A 541 -6.71 17.75 18.00
N VAL A 542 -6.30 18.51 19.02
CA VAL A 542 -6.73 19.90 19.20
C VAL A 542 -6.24 20.80 18.07
N ASP A 543 -5.08 20.50 17.49
CA ASP A 543 -4.47 21.29 16.42
C ASP A 543 -5.02 20.93 15.04
N ALA A 544 -5.65 19.75 14.90
CA ALA A 544 -6.25 19.22 13.68
C ALA A 544 -7.69 18.69 13.91
N PRO A 545 -8.65 19.57 14.25
CA PRO A 545 -10.03 19.15 14.53
C PRO A 545 -10.73 18.56 13.30
N PRO A 546 -11.54 17.50 13.47
CA PRO A 546 -12.39 16.96 12.41
C PRO A 546 -13.38 18.00 11.85
N LEU A 547 -13.81 17.82 10.59
CA LEU A 547 -14.58 18.83 9.85
C LEU A 547 -15.89 19.23 10.51
N ASP A 548 -16.53 18.30 11.22
CA ASP A 548 -17.77 18.51 11.97
C ASP A 548 -17.58 19.44 13.18
N TYR A 549 -16.35 19.63 13.68
CA TYR A 549 -16.02 20.67 14.66
C TYR A 549 -15.65 22.01 14.00
N THR A 550 -15.35 22.01 12.69
CA THR A 550 -14.79 23.16 11.96
C THR A 550 -15.80 23.83 11.03
N PHE A 551 -16.53 24.81 11.55
CA PHE A 551 -17.29 25.76 10.72
C PHE A 551 -17.12 27.20 11.26
N GLY A 552 -15.91 27.53 11.71
CA GLY A 552 -15.59 28.80 12.38
C GLY A 552 -15.94 28.86 13.87
N LEU A 553 -16.57 27.81 14.42
CA LEU A 553 -17.02 27.75 15.82
C LEU A 553 -16.08 26.98 16.76
N TYR A 554 -14.91 26.55 16.26
CA TYR A 554 -14.02 25.68 17.00
C TYR A 554 -13.45 26.33 18.29
N GLN A 555 -13.63 25.69 19.45
CA GLN A 555 -13.18 26.20 20.76
C GLN A 555 -11.92 25.53 21.31
N GLY A 556 -11.47 24.40 20.75
CA GLY A 556 -10.35 23.63 21.31
C GLY A 556 -9.04 24.41 21.45
N ARG A 557 -8.73 25.31 20.51
CA ARG A 557 -7.53 26.17 20.60
C ARG A 557 -7.54 27.07 21.83
N LYS A 558 -8.69 27.63 22.20
CA LYS A 558 -8.82 28.49 23.39
C LYS A 558 -8.67 27.68 24.69
N MET A 559 -9.24 26.47 24.71
CA MET A 559 -9.10 25.56 25.85
C MET A 559 -7.65 25.11 26.01
N ALA A 560 -6.97 24.79 24.91
CA ALA A 560 -5.55 24.44 24.93
C ALA A 560 -4.64 25.59 25.35
N SER A 561 -4.89 26.83 24.90
CA SER A 561 -4.08 27.96 25.34
C SER A 561 -4.27 28.25 26.83
N ALA A 562 -5.49 28.11 27.36
CA ALA A 562 -5.75 28.24 28.80
C ALA A 562 -5.04 27.15 29.62
N ALA A 563 -5.17 25.89 29.20
CA ALA A 563 -4.50 24.76 29.87
C ALA A 563 -2.96 24.86 29.80
N LEU A 564 -2.40 25.28 28.66
CA LEU A 564 -0.97 25.49 28.49
C LEU A 564 -0.44 26.58 29.43
N GLY A 565 -1.22 27.64 29.68
CA GLY A 565 -0.87 28.69 30.64
C GLY A 565 -0.71 28.14 32.06
N VAL A 566 -1.68 27.36 32.53
CA VAL A 566 -1.63 26.70 33.86
C VAL A 566 -0.49 25.68 33.93
N TYR A 567 -0.31 24.89 32.87
CA TYR A 567 0.77 23.90 32.77
C TYR A 567 2.15 24.56 32.87
N ARG A 568 2.40 25.66 32.13
CA ARG A 568 3.66 26.42 32.20
C ARG A 568 3.92 26.98 33.59
N GLY A 569 2.90 27.56 34.23
CA GLY A 569 3.00 28.01 35.61
C GLY A 569 3.37 26.88 36.58
N THR A 570 2.80 25.68 36.37
CA THR A 570 3.11 24.49 37.16
C THR A 570 4.54 24.00 36.95
N LEU A 571 5.05 24.03 35.71
CA LEU A 571 6.45 23.70 35.43
C LEU A 571 7.41 24.62 36.20
N GLU A 572 7.08 25.90 36.31
CA GLU A 572 7.89 26.90 37.03
C GLU A 572 7.81 26.80 38.54
N GLN A 573 6.59 26.77 39.07
CA GLN A 573 6.37 26.90 40.50
C GLN A 573 6.53 25.56 41.23
N THR A 574 6.37 24.44 40.52
CA THR A 574 6.35 23.09 41.12
C THR A 574 7.45 22.19 40.58
N LEU A 575 7.58 22.03 39.26
CA LEU A 575 8.55 21.08 38.68
C LEU A 575 10.00 21.58 38.80
N LEU A 576 10.28 22.85 38.50
CA LEU A 576 11.62 23.43 38.56
C LEU A 576 12.27 23.27 39.96
N PRO A 577 11.60 23.59 41.09
CA PRO A 577 12.15 23.31 42.41
C PRO A 577 12.51 21.83 42.64
N GLN A 578 11.69 20.89 42.16
CA GLN A 578 11.98 19.45 42.30
C GLN A 578 13.18 19.03 41.45
N VAL A 579 13.26 19.52 40.22
CA VAL A 579 14.40 19.29 39.32
C VAL A 579 15.69 19.85 39.93
N ALA A 580 15.65 21.07 40.50
CA ALA A 580 16.81 21.66 41.16
C ALA A 580 17.29 20.82 42.35
N ARG A 581 16.38 20.35 43.21
CA ARG A 581 16.71 19.46 44.33
C ARG A 581 17.20 18.08 43.87
N ARG A 582 16.68 17.58 42.75
CA ARG A 582 17.13 16.32 42.16
C ARG A 582 18.56 16.41 41.67
N VAL A 583 18.91 17.48 40.95
CA VAL A 583 20.28 17.76 40.48
C VAL A 583 21.25 17.85 41.68
N GLU A 584 20.85 18.56 42.74
CA GLU A 584 21.62 18.63 43.99
C GLU A 584 21.82 17.25 44.63
N THR A 585 20.75 16.44 44.71
CA THR A 585 20.80 15.10 45.29
C THR A 585 21.66 14.14 44.48
N ALA A 586 21.60 14.21 43.15
CA ALA A 586 22.42 13.42 42.25
C ALA A 586 23.91 13.74 42.43
N LEU A 587 24.27 15.02 42.60
CA LEU A 587 25.65 15.43 42.91
C LEU A 587 26.10 14.93 44.29
N ARG A 588 25.23 14.99 45.32
CA ARG A 588 25.53 14.46 46.67
C ARG A 588 25.75 12.94 46.68
N LYS A 589 24.98 12.19 45.89
CA LYS A 589 25.00 10.71 45.83
C LYS A 589 25.88 10.14 44.72
N ALA A 590 26.64 10.98 44.01
CA ALA A 590 27.46 10.53 42.89
C ALA A 590 28.47 9.43 43.33
N PRO A 591 28.53 8.27 42.64
CA PRO A 591 29.46 7.19 42.97
C PRO A 591 30.91 7.66 42.88
N ALA A 592 31.76 7.18 43.80
CA ALA A 592 33.16 7.58 43.86
C ALA A 592 34.00 7.01 42.69
N ASP A 593 33.51 5.96 42.04
CA ASP A 593 34.10 5.23 40.93
C ASP A 593 33.59 5.67 39.54
N ASP A 594 32.39 6.26 39.44
CA ASP A 594 31.84 6.85 38.20
C ASP A 594 32.24 8.33 38.07
N LEU A 595 33.47 8.52 37.60
CA LEU A 595 34.07 9.83 37.39
C LEU A 595 33.22 10.75 36.50
N GLU A 596 32.68 10.21 35.43
CA GLU A 596 31.96 11.00 34.43
C GLU A 596 30.60 11.44 34.93
N PHE A 597 29.87 10.55 35.62
CA PHE A 597 28.61 10.93 36.26
C PHE A 597 28.84 12.03 37.30
N SER A 598 29.90 11.92 38.11
CA SER A 598 30.26 12.95 39.10
C SER A 598 30.56 14.31 38.46
N TYR A 599 31.26 14.33 37.33
CA TYR A 599 31.57 15.56 36.59
C TYR A 599 30.33 16.19 35.97
N GLU A 600 29.54 15.41 35.23
CA GLU A 600 28.36 15.95 34.54
C GLU A 600 27.26 16.34 35.54
N ALA A 601 27.16 15.67 36.70
CA ALA A 601 26.30 16.10 37.80
C ALA A 601 26.74 17.44 38.40
N LEU A 602 28.05 17.68 38.56
CA LEU A 602 28.58 18.97 39.00
C LEU A 602 28.31 20.07 37.97
N ARG A 603 28.50 19.76 36.68
CA ARG A 603 28.21 20.67 35.57
C ARG A 603 26.73 21.05 35.54
N ALA A 604 25.83 20.07 35.58
CA ALA A 604 24.38 20.29 35.63
C ALA A 604 23.98 21.14 36.85
N TYR A 605 24.60 20.89 38.02
CA TYR A 605 24.37 21.69 39.22
C TYR A 605 24.78 23.15 39.04
N LEU A 606 25.98 23.41 38.52
CA LEU A 606 26.48 24.78 38.30
C LEU A 606 25.67 25.55 37.24
N MET A 607 25.18 24.88 36.18
CA MET A 607 24.31 25.49 35.17
C MET A 607 23.00 26.06 35.74
N LEU A 608 22.52 25.56 36.88
CA LEU A 608 21.34 26.13 37.54
C LEU A 608 21.62 27.48 38.23
N TYR A 609 22.89 27.85 38.42
CA TYR A 609 23.31 29.08 39.10
C TYR A 609 24.03 30.05 38.16
N GLU A 610 24.59 29.56 37.05
CA GLU A 610 25.32 30.34 36.05
C GLU A 610 24.56 30.39 34.72
N ALA A 611 23.72 31.40 34.55
CA ALA A 611 22.86 31.56 33.37
C ALA A 611 23.65 31.62 32.04
N ASP A 612 24.84 32.22 32.05
CA ASP A 612 25.70 32.37 30.87
C ASP A 612 26.31 31.03 30.39
N ARG A 613 26.23 29.99 31.21
CA ARG A 613 26.76 28.64 30.93
C ARG A 613 25.66 27.59 30.71
N TYR A 614 24.40 28.00 30.68
CA TYR A 614 23.25 27.10 30.58
C TYR A 614 23.09 26.50 29.17
N ASP A 615 22.99 25.16 29.11
CA ASP A 615 22.73 24.40 27.91
C ASP A 615 21.46 23.56 28.08
N ALA A 616 20.42 23.89 27.32
CA ALA A 616 19.12 23.23 27.39
C ALA A 616 19.14 21.78 26.86
N GLU A 617 19.93 21.49 25.83
CA GLU A 617 20.00 20.12 25.29
C GLU A 617 20.75 19.21 26.26
N PHE A 618 21.87 19.71 26.81
CA PHE A 618 22.62 19.01 27.85
C PHE A 618 21.75 18.73 29.08
N MET A 619 21.07 19.76 29.62
CA MET A 619 20.23 19.60 30.81
C MET A 619 19.09 18.60 30.61
N HIS A 620 18.45 18.61 29.44
CA HIS A 620 17.39 17.64 29.11
C HIS A 620 17.94 16.21 29.06
N ALA A 621 19.05 16.01 28.34
CA ALA A 621 19.68 14.70 28.18
C ALA A 621 20.20 14.15 29.51
N TRP A 622 20.85 14.99 30.32
CA TRP A 622 21.40 14.61 31.62
C TRP A 622 20.28 14.24 32.61
N LEU A 623 19.22 15.05 32.71
CA LEU A 623 18.09 14.76 33.60
C LEU A 623 17.41 13.43 33.25
N LEU A 624 17.22 13.16 31.96
CA LEU A 624 16.66 11.87 31.52
C LEU A 624 17.56 10.70 31.88
N SER A 625 18.88 10.83 31.66
CA SER A 625 19.84 9.79 32.00
C SER A 625 19.91 9.52 33.51
N ASP A 626 19.87 10.56 34.34
CA ASP A 626 19.80 10.41 35.80
C ASP A 626 18.50 9.71 36.23
N MET A 627 17.36 10.11 35.64
CA MET A 627 16.07 9.54 36.01
C MET A 627 15.93 8.07 35.62
N GLN A 628 16.48 7.65 34.47
CA GLN A 628 16.51 6.24 34.04
C GLN A 628 17.03 5.29 35.12
N LYS A 629 18.05 5.71 35.88
CA LYS A 629 18.66 4.90 36.95
C LYS A 629 17.74 4.67 38.15
N THR A 630 16.68 5.46 38.27
CA THR A 630 15.76 5.45 39.42
C THR A 630 14.32 5.15 39.04
N LEU A 631 14.06 4.74 37.80
CA LEU A 631 12.72 4.33 37.37
C LEU A 631 12.32 3.02 38.06
N PRO A 632 11.07 2.89 38.54
CA PRO A 632 10.56 1.64 39.10
C PRO A 632 10.53 0.49 38.08
N GLU A 633 10.64 -0.75 38.56
CA GLU A 633 10.42 -1.94 37.71
C GLU A 633 8.99 -1.90 37.13
N GLY A 634 8.86 -2.05 35.81
CA GLY A 634 7.58 -1.96 35.10
C GLY A 634 7.21 -0.57 34.56
N TYR A 635 8.09 0.43 34.64
CA TYR A 635 7.86 1.75 34.03
C TYR A 635 7.71 1.63 32.51
N THR A 636 6.54 1.99 32.00
CA THR A 636 6.20 1.78 30.59
C THR A 636 6.89 2.78 29.66
N ARG A 637 7.05 2.42 28.38
CA ARG A 637 7.63 3.32 27.38
C ARG A 637 6.84 4.63 27.25
N ARG A 638 5.52 4.56 27.34
CA ARG A 638 4.64 5.73 27.30
C ARG A 638 4.92 6.70 28.46
N GLN A 639 5.05 6.19 29.68
CA GLN A 639 5.39 7.00 30.86
C GLN A 639 6.79 7.63 30.74
N TYR A 640 7.73 6.95 30.08
CA TYR A 640 9.06 7.49 29.79
C TYR A 640 9.01 8.64 28.78
N ASP A 641 8.25 8.47 27.70
CA ASP A 641 8.10 9.52 26.69
C ASP A 641 7.36 10.75 27.26
N GLN A 642 6.40 10.56 28.18
CA GLN A 642 5.73 11.63 28.93
C GLN A 642 6.70 12.39 29.86
N LEU A 643 7.56 11.67 30.58
CA LEU A 643 8.60 12.27 31.42
C LEU A 643 9.56 13.13 30.58
N SER A 644 10.02 12.58 29.46
CA SER A 644 10.84 13.30 28.49
C SER A 644 10.16 14.55 27.96
N LEU A 645 8.86 14.48 27.65
CA LEU A 645 8.08 15.62 27.19
C LEU A 645 8.03 16.75 28.23
N HIS A 646 7.70 16.46 29.48
CA HIS A 646 7.58 17.48 30.52
C HIS A 646 8.94 18.11 30.86
N LEU A 647 9.99 17.30 30.98
CA LEU A 647 11.35 17.80 31.20
C LEU A 647 11.82 18.65 30.02
N ARG A 648 11.53 18.25 28.77
CA ARG A 648 11.88 19.06 27.59
C ARG A 648 11.17 20.41 27.60
N ASN A 649 9.87 20.41 27.90
CA ASN A 649 9.06 21.63 27.99
C ASN A 649 9.56 22.55 29.11
N LEU A 650 10.10 22.01 30.19
CA LEU A 650 10.72 22.81 31.25
C LEU A 650 12.04 23.47 30.78
N VAL A 651 12.90 22.69 30.14
CA VAL A 651 14.32 23.02 29.87
C VAL A 651 14.50 23.86 28.60
N ARG A 652 13.64 23.69 27.57
CA ARG A 652 13.81 24.31 26.24
C ARG A 652 13.29 25.75 26.15
N ASP A 653 12.20 26.05 26.85
CA ASP A 653 11.51 27.33 26.71
C ASP A 653 12.25 28.48 27.45
N ARG A 654 13.25 28.18 28.30
CA ARG A 654 14.02 29.17 29.09
C ARG A 654 15.30 28.62 29.74
N VAL A 655 16.15 29.53 30.24
CA VAL A 655 17.26 29.23 31.16
C VAL A 655 16.70 28.81 32.52
N LEU A 656 17.12 27.65 33.04
CA LEU A 656 16.73 27.21 34.38
C LEU A 656 17.61 27.88 35.42
N SER A 657 16.98 28.58 36.35
CA SER A 657 17.66 29.12 37.53
C SER A 657 17.12 28.41 38.78
N SER A 658 18.02 27.90 39.61
CA SER A 658 17.64 27.26 40.87
C SER A 658 16.92 28.27 41.76
N PRO A 659 15.75 27.93 42.33
CA PRO A 659 15.09 28.77 43.32
C PRO A 659 15.75 28.68 44.72
N PHE A 660 16.73 27.80 44.90
CA PHE A 660 17.48 27.60 46.15
C PHE A 660 18.87 28.22 46.05
N PRO A 661 19.53 28.60 47.16
CA PRO A 661 20.92 29.07 47.14
C PRO A 661 21.92 27.94 46.84
N ARG A 662 23.08 28.29 46.28
CA ARG A 662 24.17 27.35 45.93
C ARG A 662 24.85 26.81 47.20
N ASP A 663 25.10 25.51 47.26
CA ASP A 663 25.89 24.86 48.31
C ASP A 663 27.37 24.83 47.89
N ASP A 664 28.12 25.82 48.38
CA ASP A 664 29.56 25.95 48.10
C ASP A 664 30.43 24.86 48.74
N GLN A 665 29.95 24.14 49.77
CA GLN A 665 30.67 23.00 50.36
C GLN A 665 30.56 21.77 49.47
N LEU A 666 29.35 21.50 48.94
CA LEU A 666 29.11 20.40 48.01
C LEU A 666 29.93 20.56 46.72
N VAL A 667 29.97 21.78 46.17
CA VAL A 667 30.78 22.10 44.97
C VAL A 667 32.26 21.81 45.24
N ARG A 668 32.81 22.29 46.37
CA ARG A 668 34.22 22.04 46.74
C ARG A 668 34.53 20.55 46.90
N ALA A 669 33.70 19.81 47.63
CA ALA A 669 33.89 18.37 47.83
C ALA A 669 33.84 17.57 46.51
N ALA A 670 32.95 17.97 45.58
CA ALA A 670 32.88 17.36 44.25
C ALA A 670 34.14 17.67 43.41
N ARG A 671 34.63 18.91 43.44
CA ARG A 671 35.86 19.34 42.75
C ARG A 671 37.09 18.60 43.26
N GLU A 672 37.27 18.49 44.57
CA GLU A 672 38.38 17.75 45.20
C GLU A 672 38.38 16.26 44.83
N ARG A 673 37.19 15.64 44.73
CA ARG A 673 37.06 14.25 44.29
C ARG A 673 37.50 14.07 42.84
N LEU A 674 37.05 14.96 41.95
CA LEU A 674 37.39 14.93 40.52
C LEU A 674 38.87 15.27 40.26
N ALA A 675 39.51 16.02 41.15
CA ALA A 675 40.94 16.36 41.08
C ALA A 675 41.89 15.18 41.31
N ARG A 676 41.42 14.03 41.84
CA ARG A 676 42.24 12.81 42.06
C ARG A 676 42.67 12.10 40.77
N TYR A 677 42.03 12.42 39.66
CA TYR A 677 42.31 11.82 38.35
C TYR A 677 43.08 12.80 37.47
N THR A 678 43.85 12.29 36.51
CA THR A 678 44.57 13.18 35.58
C THR A 678 43.59 13.77 34.56
N LEU A 679 43.92 14.95 34.01
CA LEU A 679 43.14 15.56 32.92
C LEU A 679 42.96 14.60 31.74
N ALA A 680 44.00 13.82 31.40
CA ALA A 680 43.95 12.82 30.34
C ALA A 680 42.94 11.69 30.61
N GLN A 681 42.87 11.18 31.84
CA GLN A 681 41.91 10.12 32.22
C GLN A 681 40.47 10.63 32.18
N ARG A 682 40.23 11.85 32.69
CA ARG A 682 38.90 12.47 32.64
C ARG A 682 38.45 12.73 31.21
N ALA A 683 39.35 13.30 30.41
CA ALA A 683 39.09 13.60 29.02
C ALA A 683 38.83 12.34 28.20
N TYR A 684 39.62 11.28 28.43
CA TYR A 684 39.42 9.99 27.79
C TYR A 684 38.08 9.35 28.17
N SER A 685 37.70 9.35 29.46
CA SER A 685 36.41 8.79 29.91
C SER A 685 35.22 9.47 29.24
N ARG A 686 35.22 10.82 29.23
CA ARG A 686 34.15 11.62 28.61
C ARG A 686 34.11 11.43 27.09
N LEU A 687 35.28 11.44 26.44
CA LEU A 687 35.40 11.16 25.01
C LEU A 687 34.86 9.76 24.67
N ARG A 688 35.18 8.74 25.49
CA ARG A 688 34.69 7.37 25.31
C ARG A 688 33.16 7.32 25.36
N ARG A 689 32.48 7.96 26.31
CA ARG A 689 30.99 7.93 26.40
C ARG A 689 30.32 8.77 25.31
N MET A 690 30.89 9.93 24.97
CA MET A 690 30.40 10.76 23.85
C MET A 690 30.49 10.00 22.52
N LEU A 691 31.59 9.28 22.29
CA LEU A 691 31.80 8.53 21.05
C LEU A 691 31.15 7.15 21.06
N ALA A 692 30.86 6.57 22.22
CA ALA A 692 30.16 5.28 22.33
C ALA A 692 28.72 5.32 21.80
N ASN A 693 28.08 6.49 21.80
CA ASN A 693 26.69 6.68 21.38
C ASN A 693 26.55 7.42 20.02
N GLY A 694 27.66 7.67 19.32
CA GLY A 694 27.75 8.75 18.34
C GLY A 694 27.44 8.42 16.88
N GLU A 695 27.52 7.16 16.43
CA GLU A 695 27.26 6.79 15.03
C GLU A 695 26.72 5.35 14.93
N ASP A 696 25.74 5.10 14.05
CA ASP A 696 25.15 3.79 13.71
C ASP A 696 26.14 2.88 12.93
N ALA A 697 27.41 2.84 13.34
CA ALA A 697 28.36 1.87 12.81
C ALA A 697 28.15 0.53 13.54
N PRO A 698 27.97 -0.58 12.82
CA PRO A 698 27.75 -1.87 13.46
C PRO A 698 28.99 -2.30 14.24
N ASP A 699 28.77 -2.85 15.43
CA ASP A 699 29.84 -3.41 16.25
C ASP A 699 30.58 -4.55 15.54
N ASN A 700 31.86 -4.69 15.85
CA ASN A 700 32.69 -5.79 15.37
C ASN A 700 32.32 -7.05 16.16
N THR A 701 31.64 -7.98 15.49
CA THR A 701 31.12 -9.22 16.07
C THR A 701 31.75 -10.42 15.38
N ALA A 702 31.59 -11.61 15.97
CA ALA A 702 32.08 -12.85 15.36
C ALA A 702 31.38 -13.10 14.01
N VAL A 703 30.13 -12.61 13.87
CA VAL A 703 29.35 -12.70 12.64
C VAL A 703 29.82 -11.72 11.58
N THR A 704 30.14 -10.48 11.94
CA THR A 704 30.66 -9.49 10.97
C THR A 704 32.09 -9.78 10.54
N LEU A 705 32.92 -10.34 11.44
CA LEU A 705 34.30 -10.71 11.15
C LEU A 705 34.43 -12.07 10.45
N GLY A 706 33.63 -13.07 10.86
CA GLY A 706 33.68 -14.44 10.35
C GLY A 706 32.63 -14.78 9.28
N GLY A 707 31.78 -13.83 8.89
CA GLY A 707 30.71 -14.03 7.90
C GLY A 707 29.49 -14.80 8.43
N PRO A 708 28.47 -15.04 7.58
CA PRO A 708 27.20 -15.64 7.99
C PRO A 708 27.33 -17.03 8.65
N ALA A 709 28.28 -17.83 8.15
CA ALA A 709 28.56 -19.18 8.64
C ALA A 709 29.28 -19.22 10.00
N ALA A 710 29.67 -18.07 10.57
CA ALA A 710 30.22 -17.99 11.92
C ALA A 710 29.22 -18.46 12.99
N THR A 711 27.92 -18.25 12.79
CA THR A 711 26.86 -18.60 13.75
C THR A 711 26.67 -20.11 13.94
N SER A 712 27.04 -20.92 12.95
CA SER A 712 26.98 -22.38 13.03
C SER A 712 28.22 -23.01 13.66
N VAL A 713 29.27 -22.22 13.87
CA VAL A 713 30.61 -22.73 14.22
C VAL A 713 31.12 -22.18 15.55
N PHE A 714 30.89 -20.90 15.84
CA PHE A 714 31.40 -20.26 17.04
C PHE A 714 30.32 -20.06 18.09
N VAL A 715 30.70 -20.08 19.36
CA VAL A 715 29.90 -19.64 20.52
C VAL A 715 30.80 -18.88 21.49
N ARG A 716 30.22 -18.13 22.43
CA ARG A 716 30.99 -17.43 23.47
C ARG A 716 31.06 -18.24 24.77
N LYS A 717 32.24 -18.31 25.40
CA LYS A 717 32.48 -18.97 26.70
C LYS A 717 31.62 -18.36 27.80
N SER A 718 31.39 -17.04 27.74
CA SER A 718 30.55 -16.28 28.65
C SER A 718 29.04 -16.49 28.50
N GLY A 719 28.57 -17.18 27.44
CA GLY A 719 27.15 -17.34 27.12
C GLY A 719 26.49 -16.11 26.50
N LYS A 720 27.25 -15.03 26.25
CA LYS A 720 26.76 -13.84 25.53
C LYS A 720 26.43 -14.16 24.06
N PRO A 721 25.47 -13.45 23.44
CA PRO A 721 25.15 -13.67 22.03
C PRO A 721 26.33 -13.24 21.12
N LEU A 722 26.48 -13.91 19.98
CA LEU A 722 27.52 -13.57 18.99
C LEU A 722 27.31 -12.20 18.33
N THR A 723 26.13 -11.62 18.48
CA THR A 723 25.76 -10.28 18.00
C THR A 723 26.17 -9.17 18.96
N ASP A 724 26.57 -9.50 20.21
CA ASP A 724 27.14 -8.55 21.16
C ASP A 724 28.67 -8.52 20.97
N GLY A 725 29.17 -7.42 20.43
CA GLY A 725 30.52 -7.33 19.86
C GLY A 725 31.43 -6.28 20.51
N ILE A 726 32.56 -6.04 19.87
CA ILE A 726 33.46 -4.94 20.18
C ILE A 726 32.84 -3.65 19.61
N PRO A 727 32.65 -2.58 20.42
CA PRO A 727 32.05 -1.37 19.93
C PRO A 727 32.78 -0.81 18.71
N ALA A 728 32.04 -0.30 17.72
CA ALA A 728 32.60 0.23 16.48
C ALA A 728 33.68 1.31 16.70
N LEU A 729 33.67 1.99 17.86
CA LEU A 729 34.73 2.88 18.30
C LEU A 729 36.11 2.21 18.24
N TYR A 730 36.25 0.96 18.66
CA TYR A 730 37.51 0.20 18.68
C TYR A 730 37.68 -0.63 17.40
N SER A 731 37.55 0.04 16.26
CA SER A 731 37.80 -0.50 14.92
C SER A 731 38.85 0.36 14.21
N TYR A 732 39.38 -0.10 13.07
CA TYR A 732 40.31 0.69 12.26
C TYR A 732 39.69 2.04 11.84
N ARG A 733 38.43 1.99 11.39
CA ARG A 733 37.65 3.18 11.03
C ARG A 733 37.28 3.99 12.27
N GLY A 734 36.89 3.34 13.36
CA GLY A 734 36.57 4.00 14.63
C GLY A 734 37.76 4.82 15.16
N TYR A 735 38.98 4.30 15.04
CA TYR A 735 40.17 5.05 15.38
C TYR A 735 40.39 6.25 14.44
N TRP A 736 40.50 6.02 13.13
CA TRP A 736 40.92 7.06 12.19
C TRP A 736 39.83 8.07 11.82
N ASP A 737 38.60 7.61 11.66
CA ASP A 737 37.49 8.42 11.17
C ASP A 737 36.70 9.09 12.29
N VAL A 738 36.72 8.52 13.50
CA VAL A 738 35.97 9.04 14.65
C VAL A 738 36.90 9.57 15.73
N PHE A 739 37.66 8.71 16.42
CA PHE A 739 38.46 9.09 17.58
C PHE A 739 39.56 10.11 17.24
N ASN A 740 40.41 9.81 16.27
CA ASN A 740 41.57 10.65 15.91
C ASN A 740 41.17 12.01 15.33
N LYS A 741 40.02 12.13 14.65
CA LYS A 741 39.51 13.42 14.15
C LYS A 741 38.87 14.30 15.24
N ARG A 742 38.32 13.67 16.29
CA ARG A 742 37.55 14.36 17.34
C ARG A 742 38.38 14.66 18.59
N VAL A 743 39.45 13.90 18.85
CA VAL A 743 40.28 14.04 20.06
C VAL A 743 40.81 15.47 20.26
N ASP A 744 41.26 16.15 19.20
CA ASP A 744 41.79 17.53 19.31
C ASP A 744 40.72 18.55 19.69
N ARG A 745 39.54 18.48 19.03
CA ARG A 745 38.42 19.41 19.31
C ARG A 745 37.83 19.16 20.68
N VAL A 746 37.65 17.89 21.05
CA VAL A 746 37.07 17.52 22.33
C VAL A 746 38.05 17.87 23.45
N ALA A 747 39.35 17.62 23.31
CA ALA A 747 40.35 18.07 24.29
C ALA A 747 40.30 19.59 24.54
N GLU A 748 40.03 20.41 23.52
CA GLU A 748 39.84 21.86 23.67
C GLU A 748 38.53 22.25 24.39
N VAL A 749 37.41 21.66 24.01
CA VAL A 749 36.11 21.91 24.67
C VAL A 749 36.18 21.49 26.14
N LEU A 750 36.81 20.34 26.42
CA LEU A 750 37.00 19.83 27.77
C LEU A 750 37.89 20.73 28.62
N ARG A 751 38.97 21.28 28.04
CA ARG A 751 39.79 22.31 28.71
C ARG A 751 38.98 23.56 29.06
N GLY A 752 38.10 24.00 28.17
CA GLY A 752 37.22 25.16 28.40
C GLY A 752 36.16 24.91 29.48
N ASP A 753 35.57 23.71 29.50
CA ASP A 753 34.58 23.31 30.50
C ASP A 753 35.21 23.14 31.89
N ASP A 754 36.38 22.50 31.99
CA ASP A 754 37.09 22.28 33.26
C ASP A 754 37.45 23.59 33.98
N ALA A 755 37.65 24.68 33.25
CA ALA A 755 37.99 25.99 33.80
C ALA A 755 36.90 26.55 34.73
N TRP A 756 35.61 26.33 34.42
CA TRP A 756 34.50 26.82 35.24
C TRP A 756 33.86 25.70 36.09
N VAL A 757 33.83 24.45 35.61
CA VAL A 757 33.29 23.31 36.37
C VAL A 757 34.20 22.92 37.52
N LEU A 758 35.50 22.78 37.27
CA LEU A 758 36.49 22.31 38.27
C LEU A 758 37.23 23.44 38.98
N ASP A 759 37.10 24.69 38.50
CA ASP A 759 37.83 25.87 39.04
C ASP A 759 39.34 25.64 39.08
N ILE A 760 39.81 24.87 38.10
CA ILE A 760 41.23 24.69 37.83
C ILE A 760 41.62 25.87 36.95
N PRO A 761 42.53 26.76 37.42
CA PRO A 761 43.03 27.83 36.57
C PRO A 761 43.60 27.17 35.31
N PRO A 762 43.22 27.61 34.09
CA PRO A 762 43.76 27.03 32.88
C PRO A 762 45.29 27.09 32.99
N PRO A 763 46.00 25.95 32.96
CA PRO A 763 47.46 25.98 33.01
C PRO A 763 47.93 26.91 31.90
N GLY A 764 48.89 27.79 32.24
CA GLY A 764 49.33 28.95 31.48
C GLY A 764 49.02 28.87 29.98
N LEU A 765 48.19 29.80 29.53
CA LEU A 765 47.53 29.92 28.22
C LEU A 765 48.44 29.92 26.95
N LEU A 766 49.67 29.37 26.96
CA LEU A 766 50.61 29.55 25.85
C LEU A 766 51.46 28.33 25.43
N ASP A 767 51.40 27.17 26.11
CA ASP A 767 52.28 26.05 25.73
C ASP A 767 51.60 24.98 24.87
N GLU A 768 51.82 25.07 23.56
CA GLU A 768 51.44 24.06 22.56
C GLU A 768 52.05 22.68 22.88
N ALA A 769 53.13 22.61 23.68
CA ALA A 769 53.72 21.35 24.12
C ALA A 769 52.84 20.62 25.14
N ALA A 770 52.26 21.32 26.12
CA ALA A 770 51.36 20.72 27.11
C ALA A 770 50.07 20.17 26.46
N ARG A 771 49.57 20.86 25.43
CA ARG A 771 48.44 20.42 24.61
C ARG A 771 48.76 19.13 23.85
N ARG A 772 49.90 19.09 23.16
CA ARG A 772 50.38 17.89 22.44
C ARG A 772 50.57 16.71 23.38
N GLN A 773 51.12 16.94 24.57
CA GLN A 773 51.29 15.89 25.58
C GLN A 773 49.96 15.31 26.07
N LEU A 774 48.95 16.16 26.31
CA LEU A 774 47.61 15.71 26.71
C LEU A 774 46.98 14.81 25.64
N ILE A 775 47.10 15.18 24.36
CA ILE A 775 46.57 14.38 23.23
C ILE A 775 47.29 13.03 23.16
N VAL A 776 48.61 13.01 23.32
CA VAL A 776 49.42 11.78 23.36
C VAL A 776 48.96 10.85 24.48
N ASP A 777 48.73 11.39 25.69
CA ASP A 777 48.32 10.58 26.84
C ASP A 777 46.89 10.04 26.67
N ILE A 778 45.97 10.82 26.09
CA ILE A 778 44.61 10.35 25.75
C ILE A 778 44.66 9.24 24.69
N LYS A 779 45.48 9.40 23.64
CA LYS A 779 45.68 8.38 22.61
C LYS A 779 46.24 7.09 23.19
N ARG A 780 47.22 7.17 24.10
CA ARG A 780 47.80 5.99 24.77
C ARG A 780 46.75 5.23 25.59
N LEU A 781 45.93 5.94 26.37
CA LEU A 781 44.83 5.31 27.12
C LEU A 781 43.83 4.60 26.20
N TYR A 782 43.46 5.24 25.09
CA TYR A 782 42.57 4.65 24.10
C TYR A 782 43.15 3.38 23.46
N LEU A 783 44.41 3.39 23.02
CA LEU A 783 45.05 2.26 22.35
C LEU A 783 45.26 1.07 23.31
N ASN A 784 45.52 1.33 24.59
CA ASN A 784 45.56 0.25 25.59
C ASN A 784 44.18 -0.37 25.84
N ASP A 785 43.11 0.44 25.91
CA ASP A 785 41.73 -0.06 26.01
C ASP A 785 41.29 -0.80 24.73
N TYR A 786 41.81 -0.39 23.57
CA TYR A 786 41.64 -1.09 22.30
C TYR A 786 42.16 -2.53 22.40
N VAL A 787 43.41 -2.71 22.84
CA VAL A 787 44.00 -4.04 23.04
C VAL A 787 43.18 -4.86 24.02
N ALA A 788 42.86 -4.30 25.20
CA ALA A 788 42.13 -5.01 26.24
C ALA A 788 40.75 -5.52 25.79
N ARG A 789 40.02 -4.72 25.00
CA ARG A 789 38.69 -5.10 24.49
C ARG A 789 38.76 -6.19 23.43
N TRP A 790 39.74 -6.11 22.52
CA TRP A 790 39.95 -7.13 21.51
C TRP A 790 40.41 -8.46 22.13
N ASP A 791 41.34 -8.44 23.08
CA ASP A 791 41.77 -9.65 23.80
C ASP A 791 40.62 -10.30 24.58
N ALA A 792 39.85 -9.50 25.33
CA ALA A 792 38.71 -10.01 26.08
C ALA A 792 37.66 -10.65 25.18
N TYR A 793 37.41 -10.08 24.01
CA TYR A 793 36.45 -10.61 23.04
C TYR A 793 36.96 -11.88 22.36
N LEU A 794 38.20 -11.88 21.88
CA LEU A 794 38.79 -13.03 21.19
C LEU A 794 38.94 -14.24 22.13
N ASN A 795 39.43 -14.03 23.35
CA ASN A 795 39.59 -15.11 24.33
C ASN A 795 38.25 -15.74 24.77
N ASP A 796 37.15 -15.02 24.57
CA ASP A 796 35.80 -15.50 24.86
C ASP A 796 35.19 -16.33 23.72
N LEU A 797 35.82 -16.44 22.55
CA LEU A 797 35.34 -17.26 21.43
C LEU A 797 35.78 -18.73 21.58
N GLN A 798 34.86 -19.66 21.31
CA GLN A 798 35.13 -21.10 21.25
C GLN A 798 34.32 -21.77 20.12
N LEU A 799 34.64 -23.02 19.78
CA LEU A 799 33.82 -23.81 18.86
C LEU A 799 32.51 -24.22 19.54
N ALA A 800 31.43 -24.30 18.76
CA ALA A 800 30.16 -24.83 19.24
C ALA A 800 30.36 -26.30 19.69
N PRO A 801 29.90 -26.67 20.89
CA PRO A 801 30.08 -28.04 21.38
C PRO A 801 29.33 -29.04 20.51
N SER A 802 29.99 -30.12 20.14
CA SER A 802 29.45 -31.18 19.27
C SER A 802 29.41 -32.52 20.01
N THR A 803 28.27 -33.18 20.01
CA THR A 803 28.11 -34.53 20.61
C THR A 803 27.99 -35.66 19.59
N SER A 804 28.04 -35.34 18.29
CA SER A 804 27.90 -36.34 17.22
C SER A 804 28.98 -36.21 16.15
N LEU A 805 29.31 -37.34 15.53
CA LEU A 805 30.23 -37.40 14.39
C LEU A 805 29.75 -36.54 13.20
N LEU A 806 28.44 -36.57 12.90
CA LEU A 806 27.86 -35.77 11.82
C LEU A 806 27.97 -34.26 12.05
N ALA A 807 27.78 -33.80 13.30
CA ALA A 807 27.98 -32.40 13.64
C ALA A 807 29.45 -31.97 13.42
N ASN A 808 30.42 -32.83 13.76
CA ASN A 808 31.83 -32.57 13.51
C ASN A 808 32.20 -32.58 12.03
N ILE A 809 31.59 -33.44 11.22
CA ILE A 809 31.74 -33.43 9.76
C ILE A 809 31.25 -32.10 9.19
N GLN A 810 30.06 -31.64 9.59
CA GLN A 810 29.50 -30.38 9.13
C GLN A 810 30.34 -29.16 9.61
N MET A 811 30.84 -29.22 10.84
CA MET A 811 31.74 -28.22 11.42
C MET A 811 33.05 -28.11 10.61
N ALA A 812 33.71 -29.25 10.35
CA ALA A 812 34.95 -29.30 9.57
C ALA A 812 34.73 -28.81 8.14
N ARG A 813 33.63 -29.22 7.48
CA ARG A 813 33.23 -28.74 6.14
C ARG A 813 33.07 -27.22 6.09
N THR A 814 32.42 -26.66 7.10
CA THR A 814 32.15 -25.21 7.16
C THR A 814 33.45 -24.44 7.40
N LEU A 815 34.33 -24.99 8.25
CA LEU A 815 35.64 -24.41 8.55
C LEU A 815 36.67 -24.57 7.42
N SER A 816 36.52 -25.57 6.54
CA SER A 816 37.39 -25.77 5.37
C SER A 816 36.89 -25.11 4.08
N ALA A 817 35.67 -24.57 4.08
CA ALA A 817 35.08 -23.94 2.90
C ALA A 817 35.95 -22.77 2.36
N PRO A 818 35.86 -22.43 1.06
CA PRO A 818 36.59 -21.28 0.50
C PRO A 818 36.31 -19.96 1.24
N ASP A 819 35.10 -19.82 1.77
CA ASP A 819 34.62 -18.75 2.63
C ASP A 819 34.69 -19.08 4.13
N SER A 820 35.67 -19.88 4.54
CA SER A 820 35.90 -20.33 5.93
C SER A 820 35.68 -19.23 6.97
N PRO A 821 34.78 -19.41 7.95
CA PRO A 821 34.55 -18.46 9.02
C PRO A 821 35.78 -18.18 9.87
N LEU A 822 36.66 -19.17 10.05
CA LEU A 822 37.90 -19.02 10.78
C LEU A 822 38.90 -18.16 10.01
N ALA A 823 39.07 -18.41 8.71
CA ALA A 823 39.96 -17.60 7.88
C ALA A 823 39.45 -16.16 7.72
N GLN A 824 38.13 -15.97 7.60
CA GLN A 824 37.52 -14.64 7.59
C GLN A 824 37.72 -13.92 8.92
N LEU A 825 37.48 -14.59 10.06
CA LEU A 825 37.71 -14.03 11.39
C LEU A 825 39.16 -13.55 11.55
N VAL A 826 40.15 -14.38 11.21
CA VAL A 826 41.57 -14.01 11.29
C VAL A 826 41.91 -12.82 10.39
N ARG A 827 41.37 -12.75 9.17
CA ARG A 827 41.53 -11.59 8.27
C ARG A 827 40.85 -10.34 8.80
N GLY A 828 39.65 -10.48 9.37
CA GLY A 828 38.90 -9.40 9.99
C GLY A 828 39.65 -8.81 11.18
N VAL A 829 40.13 -9.66 12.10
CA VAL A 829 40.97 -9.25 13.24
C VAL A 829 42.22 -8.53 12.76
N ALA A 830 42.96 -9.11 11.81
CA ALA A 830 44.16 -8.48 11.26
C ALA A 830 43.86 -7.09 10.65
N ARG A 831 42.77 -6.97 9.88
CA ARG A 831 42.36 -5.70 9.26
C ARG A 831 42.02 -4.64 10.30
N GLU A 832 41.21 -4.99 11.29
CA GLU A 832 40.76 -4.03 12.30
C GLU A 832 41.88 -3.67 13.30
N THR A 833 42.92 -4.47 13.44
CA THR A 833 44.05 -4.24 14.37
C THR A 833 45.34 -3.76 13.71
N THR A 834 45.29 -3.41 12.41
CA THR A 834 46.41 -2.77 11.70
C THR A 834 46.16 -1.26 11.62
N LEU A 835 46.49 -0.52 12.67
CA LEU A 835 46.20 0.92 12.77
C LEU A 835 47.24 1.80 12.06
N LEU A 836 48.47 1.32 11.86
CA LEU A 836 49.50 2.09 11.18
C LEU A 836 49.10 2.43 9.73
N ARG A 837 49.07 3.72 9.40
CA ARG A 837 49.01 4.19 8.01
C ARG A 837 50.42 4.53 7.56
N ASP A 838 50.85 3.96 6.45
CA ASP A 838 52.04 4.47 5.75
C ASP A 838 51.67 5.85 5.20
N ALA A 839 52.24 6.90 5.79
CA ALA A 839 52.08 8.26 5.33
C ALA A 839 52.77 8.40 3.97
N GLY A 840 52.00 8.28 2.89
CA GLY A 840 52.50 8.43 1.51
C GLY A 840 52.06 7.29 0.62
N GLY A 841 50.79 7.30 0.21
CA GLY A 841 50.38 6.60 -1.00
C GLY A 841 50.91 7.35 -2.21
N ASP A 842 52.16 7.08 -2.60
CA ASP A 842 52.63 7.06 -3.99
C ASP A 842 54.11 6.63 -4.03
N ALA A 843 54.42 5.73 -4.97
CA ALA A 843 55.75 5.20 -5.31
C ALA A 843 56.51 4.47 -4.19
N ARG A 844 56.24 3.16 -4.06
CA ARG A 844 57.22 2.20 -3.51
C ARG A 844 58.48 2.20 -4.38
N SER A 845 59.55 2.85 -3.93
CA SER A 845 60.89 2.58 -4.42
C SER A 845 61.38 1.27 -3.82
N LEU A 846 61.69 0.30 -4.68
CA LEU A 846 62.27 -1.01 -4.33
C LEU A 846 63.67 -0.91 -3.69
N MET A 847 64.18 0.30 -3.43
CA MET A 847 65.49 0.54 -2.84
C MET A 847 65.50 0.68 -1.30
N ASP A 848 64.37 0.94 -0.64
CA ASP A 848 64.33 1.02 0.84
C ASP A 848 64.15 -0.35 1.52
N GLN A 849 63.67 -1.37 0.81
CA GLN A 849 63.59 -2.75 1.31
C GLN A 849 64.96 -3.43 1.51
N ALA A 850 66.05 -2.78 1.07
CA ALA A 850 67.41 -3.28 1.26
C ALA A 850 68.12 -2.69 2.50
N ARG A 851 67.59 -1.61 3.11
CA ARG A 851 68.21 -0.99 4.29
C ARG A 851 67.66 -1.52 5.63
N ASP A 852 66.40 -1.93 5.68
CA ASP A 852 65.79 -2.51 6.90
C ASP A 852 66.26 -3.94 7.24
N ARG A 853 66.94 -4.62 6.31
CA ARG A 853 67.52 -5.96 6.57
C ARG A 853 68.91 -5.94 7.20
N VAL A 854 69.50 -4.76 7.43
CA VAL A 854 70.86 -4.62 7.99
C VAL A 854 70.86 -4.05 9.42
N SER A 855 69.72 -3.55 9.93
CA SER A 855 69.57 -3.14 11.35
C SER A 855 69.13 -4.30 12.26
N SER A 856 68.42 -5.30 11.73
CA SER A 856 67.88 -6.43 12.52
C SER A 856 68.92 -7.41 13.05
N THR A 857 70.17 -7.34 12.59
CA THR A 857 71.30 -8.09 13.15
C THR A 857 72.03 -7.36 14.28
N ARG A 858 71.81 -6.04 14.44
CA ARG A 858 72.40 -5.25 15.53
C ARG A 858 71.50 -5.24 16.77
N ASP A 859 70.19 -5.08 16.57
CA ASP A 859 69.20 -5.05 17.67
C ASP A 859 68.99 -6.44 18.30
N ALA A 860 69.18 -7.51 17.54
CA ALA A 860 69.15 -8.89 18.06
C ALA A 860 70.37 -9.24 18.94
N LEU A 861 71.50 -8.52 18.78
CA LEU A 861 72.69 -8.69 19.62
C LEU A 861 72.59 -7.88 20.92
N GLU A 862 71.93 -6.72 20.92
CA GLU A 862 71.65 -5.91 22.13
C GLU A 862 70.56 -6.51 23.02
N GLN A 863 69.64 -7.32 22.45
CA GLN A 863 68.63 -8.04 23.22
C GLN A 863 69.14 -9.31 23.92
N MET A 864 70.30 -9.87 23.51
CA MET A 864 70.90 -11.04 24.17
C MET A 864 71.96 -10.66 25.22
N PHE A 865 72.57 -9.49 25.13
CA PHE A 865 73.51 -8.94 26.11
C PHE A 865 73.11 -7.49 26.35
N GLY A 866 72.34 -7.21 27.40
CA GLY A 866 71.80 -5.87 27.68
C GLY A 866 72.85 -4.74 27.68
N PRO A 867 72.42 -3.47 27.68
CA PRO A 867 73.29 -2.32 27.43
C PRO A 867 74.46 -2.25 28.41
N THR A 868 75.68 -2.44 27.92
CA THR A 868 76.91 -2.24 28.66
C THR A 868 77.36 -0.78 28.54
N GLY A 869 76.89 0.08 29.44
CA GLY A 869 77.48 1.40 29.62
C GLY A 869 76.62 2.41 30.39
N PRO A 870 77.11 2.96 31.51
CA PRO A 870 76.45 4.09 32.16
C PRO A 870 76.89 5.39 31.47
N GLY A 871 75.96 6.01 30.71
CA GLY A 871 76.10 7.39 30.25
C GLY A 871 75.81 7.60 28.78
N ALA A 872 74.56 7.91 28.45
CA ALA A 872 74.21 8.75 27.30
C ALA A 872 72.78 9.30 27.47
N ALA A 873 72.66 10.34 28.30
CA ALA A 873 71.59 11.31 28.15
C ALA A 873 71.79 12.10 26.85
N THR A 874 70.69 12.61 26.30
CA THR A 874 70.57 13.58 25.19
C THR A 874 70.86 13.11 23.76
N ARG A 875 69.80 12.60 23.10
CA ARG A 875 69.33 13.14 21.81
C ARG A 875 67.81 13.19 21.82
N ALA A 876 67.28 14.37 22.15
CA ALA A 876 65.92 14.76 21.82
C ALA A 876 66.01 15.51 20.49
N ASP A 877 65.67 14.84 19.39
CA ASP A 877 65.20 15.47 18.16
C ASP A 877 64.47 14.43 17.29
N ALA A 878 63.17 14.67 17.12
CA ALA A 878 62.31 14.31 16.01
C ALA A 878 62.29 12.86 15.47
N SER A 879 61.44 12.02 16.07
CA SER A 879 60.38 11.33 15.32
C SER A 879 59.24 10.97 16.28
N ASP A 880 58.02 11.35 15.93
CA ASP A 880 56.80 10.80 16.51
C ASP A 880 56.89 9.27 16.55
N ASP A 881 57.11 8.70 17.74
CA ASP A 881 56.84 7.28 17.97
C ASP A 881 55.36 7.07 17.65
N LYS A 882 55.10 6.43 16.51
CA LYS A 882 53.73 6.15 16.03
C LYS A 882 53.02 5.31 17.09
N LEU A 883 52.21 5.96 17.94
CA LEU A 883 51.55 5.34 19.10
C LEU A 883 50.69 4.14 18.69
N GLU A 884 50.17 4.14 17.45
CA GLU A 884 49.43 3.05 16.82
C GLU A 884 50.17 1.70 16.90
N LEU A 885 51.51 1.72 16.98
CA LEU A 885 52.33 0.52 17.17
C LEU A 885 51.98 -0.29 18.43
N ILE A 886 51.30 0.29 19.42
CA ILE A 886 50.81 -0.43 20.60
C ILE A 886 49.84 -1.54 20.19
N VAL A 887 48.86 -1.22 19.34
CA VAL A 887 47.87 -2.19 18.84
C VAL A 887 48.51 -3.09 17.81
N ASP A 888 49.29 -2.51 16.89
CA ASP A 888 49.88 -3.27 15.82
C ASP A 888 50.85 -4.33 16.36
N LYS A 889 51.79 -4.00 17.25
CA LYS A 889 52.73 -5.01 17.80
C LYS A 889 52.01 -6.13 18.53
N HIS A 890 50.94 -5.83 19.28
CA HIS A 890 50.17 -6.84 20.02
C HIS A 890 49.47 -7.85 19.10
N PHE A 891 48.85 -7.39 18.01
CA PHE A 891 48.12 -8.25 17.07
C PHE A 891 48.94 -8.69 15.84
N GLU A 892 50.27 -8.52 15.87
CA GLU A 892 51.17 -8.97 14.81
C GLU A 892 50.99 -10.45 14.41
N PRO A 893 50.81 -11.40 15.36
CA PRO A 893 50.60 -12.81 15.01
C PRO A 893 49.43 -13.04 14.03
N TYR A 894 48.33 -12.30 14.18
CA TYR A 894 47.18 -12.39 13.27
C TYR A 894 47.50 -11.85 11.88
N ARG A 895 48.26 -10.76 11.78
CA ARG A 895 48.68 -10.21 10.49
C ARG A 895 49.57 -11.17 9.73
N ARG A 896 50.53 -11.81 10.41
CA ARG A 896 51.43 -12.81 9.80
C ARG A 896 50.65 -13.98 9.18
N LEU A 897 49.52 -14.39 9.75
CA LEU A 897 48.67 -15.44 9.19
C LEU A 897 47.94 -15.03 7.90
N THR A 898 47.80 -13.73 7.66
CA THR A 898 47.05 -13.16 6.51
C THR A 898 47.95 -12.64 5.40
N GLN A 899 49.24 -12.48 5.66
CA GLN A 899 50.23 -11.99 4.71
C GLN A 899 51.05 -13.17 4.16
N GLY A 900 51.07 -13.34 2.84
CA GLY A 900 51.91 -14.35 2.18
C GLY A 900 53.40 -14.01 2.34
N ALA A 901 54.26 -15.04 2.37
CA ALA A 901 55.71 -14.88 2.48
C ALA A 901 56.37 -14.16 1.27
N GLY A 902 55.62 -13.97 0.17
CA GLY A 902 56.01 -13.25 -1.03
C GLY A 902 54.80 -12.85 -1.89
N ALA A 903 55.01 -12.00 -2.90
CA ALA A 903 53.94 -11.59 -3.82
C ALA A 903 53.39 -12.81 -4.59
N GLY A 904 52.13 -13.17 -4.33
CA GLY A 904 51.44 -14.29 -4.98
C GLY A 904 51.43 -15.61 -4.19
N SER A 905 52.10 -15.71 -3.04
CA SER A 905 51.99 -16.90 -2.17
C SER A 905 50.69 -16.85 -1.35
N PRO A 906 49.94 -17.97 -1.22
CA PRO A 906 48.76 -18.01 -0.37
C PRO A 906 49.14 -17.73 1.10
N PRO A 907 48.28 -17.04 1.86
CA PRO A 907 48.56 -16.70 3.24
C PRO A 907 48.61 -17.96 4.11
N PRO A 908 49.42 -18.02 5.18
CA PRO A 908 49.56 -19.19 6.03
C PRO A 908 48.22 -19.76 6.54
N ILE A 909 47.22 -18.92 6.82
CA ILE A 909 45.88 -19.37 7.24
C ILE A 909 45.19 -20.29 6.22
N ALA A 910 45.56 -20.22 4.93
CA ALA A 910 45.03 -21.11 3.89
C ALA A 910 45.54 -22.55 4.04
N ALA A 911 46.77 -22.74 4.54
CA ALA A 911 47.30 -24.06 4.85
C ALA A 911 46.52 -24.71 6.00
N THR A 912 46.15 -23.92 7.01
CA THR A 912 45.31 -24.37 8.13
C THR A 912 43.93 -24.80 7.65
N THR A 913 43.28 -24.05 6.77
CA THR A 913 41.99 -24.47 6.19
C THR A 913 42.11 -25.73 5.34
N GLY A 914 43.25 -25.92 4.66
CA GLY A 914 43.55 -27.16 3.92
C GLY A 914 43.65 -28.39 4.83
N LEU A 915 44.31 -28.27 5.99
CA LEU A 915 44.35 -29.35 6.98
C LEU A 915 42.97 -29.67 7.58
N ILE A 916 42.11 -28.66 7.73
CA ILE A 916 40.72 -28.89 8.15
C ILE A 916 39.91 -29.61 7.06
N ASP A 917 40.21 -29.36 5.78
CA ASP A 917 39.57 -30.08 4.66
C ASP A 917 39.99 -31.55 4.60
N GLU A 918 41.27 -31.82 4.84
CA GLU A 918 41.78 -33.19 5.02
C GLU A 918 41.06 -33.88 6.18
N LEU A 919 40.81 -33.17 7.28
CA LEU A 919 40.06 -33.70 8.43
C LEU A 919 38.61 -33.99 8.06
N TYR A 920 37.93 -33.09 7.33
CA TYR A 920 36.58 -33.31 6.83
C TYR A 920 36.48 -34.56 5.95
N THR A 921 37.44 -34.74 5.03
CA THR A 921 37.52 -35.90 4.14
C THR A 921 37.71 -37.18 4.94
N TYR A 922 38.60 -37.16 5.93
CA TYR A 922 38.80 -38.27 6.86
C TYR A 922 37.53 -38.64 7.63
N LEU A 923 36.87 -37.66 8.25
CA LEU A 923 35.66 -37.89 9.03
C LEU A 923 34.51 -38.45 8.18
N THR A 924 34.39 -37.99 6.94
CA THR A 924 33.39 -38.50 5.98
C THR A 924 33.68 -39.95 5.59
N ALA A 925 34.94 -40.28 5.32
CA ALA A 925 35.36 -41.66 5.05
C ALA A 925 35.16 -42.57 6.27
N ALA A 926 35.43 -42.06 7.47
CA ALA A 926 35.19 -42.77 8.72
C ALA A 926 33.69 -43.03 8.98
N ASP A 927 32.81 -42.05 8.77
CA ASP A 927 31.35 -42.24 8.89
C ASP A 927 30.84 -43.28 7.88
N ALA A 928 31.30 -43.23 6.63
CA ALA A 928 30.93 -44.21 5.61
C ALA A 928 31.36 -45.64 6.01
N ALA A 929 32.62 -45.82 6.46
CA ALA A 929 33.12 -47.11 6.94
C ALA A 929 32.33 -47.62 8.16
N LEU A 930 32.03 -46.74 9.11
CA LEU A 930 31.27 -47.08 10.32
C LEU A 930 29.82 -47.48 10.02
N ARG A 931 29.18 -46.88 9.01
CA ARG A 931 27.84 -47.29 8.54
C ARG A 931 27.84 -48.63 7.84
N SER A 932 28.92 -48.96 7.12
CA SER A 932 29.08 -50.25 6.45
C SER A 932 29.67 -51.35 7.35
N ALA A 933 29.82 -51.09 8.65
CA ALA A 933 30.48 -51.98 9.62
C ALA A 933 31.93 -52.37 9.24
N SER A 934 32.61 -51.51 8.48
CA SER A 934 34.01 -51.65 8.12
C SER A 934 34.91 -50.90 9.13
N PRO A 935 36.17 -51.33 9.33
CA PRO A 935 37.10 -50.59 10.17
C PRO A 935 37.32 -49.18 9.60
N ALA A 936 37.28 -48.17 10.48
CA ALA A 936 37.58 -46.79 10.09
C ALA A 936 39.03 -46.68 9.57
N PRO A 937 39.30 -45.84 8.56
CA PRO A 937 40.67 -45.64 8.07
C PRO A 937 41.55 -45.04 9.16
N GLY A 938 42.86 -45.31 9.11
CA GLY A 938 43.84 -44.57 9.90
C GLY A 938 44.13 -43.22 9.24
N SER A 939 44.28 -42.14 10.00
CA SER A 939 44.71 -40.86 9.44
C SER A 939 45.70 -40.13 10.36
N ASP A 940 46.73 -39.56 9.74
CA ASP A 940 47.73 -38.68 10.37
C ASP A 940 47.26 -37.22 10.42
N VAL A 941 46.09 -36.90 9.84
CA VAL A 941 45.56 -35.54 9.80
C VAL A 941 45.28 -34.97 11.19
N VAL A 942 44.85 -35.81 12.14
CA VAL A 942 44.58 -35.37 13.52
C VAL A 942 45.87 -34.93 14.21
N THR A 943 46.99 -35.62 13.98
CA THR A 943 48.29 -35.24 14.55
C THR A 943 48.91 -34.05 13.83
N LYS A 944 48.73 -33.95 12.50
CA LYS A 944 49.11 -32.76 11.72
C LYS A 944 48.37 -31.50 12.18
N LEU A 945 47.06 -31.60 12.43
CA LEU A 945 46.25 -30.47 12.88
C LEU A 945 46.62 -30.02 14.31
N GLN A 946 46.99 -30.95 15.21
CA GLN A 946 47.55 -30.62 16.53
C GLN A 946 48.92 -29.91 16.43
N ALA A 947 49.78 -30.34 15.51
CA ALA A 947 51.06 -29.67 15.28
C ALA A 947 50.87 -28.24 14.72
N GLU A 948 49.90 -28.05 13.82
CA GLU A 948 49.55 -26.74 13.28
C GLU A 948 48.94 -25.82 14.36
N ALA A 949 48.08 -26.37 15.23
CA ALA A 949 47.50 -25.63 16.36
C ALA A 949 48.57 -25.01 17.27
N GLY A 950 49.71 -25.69 17.47
CA GLY A 950 50.83 -25.17 18.26
C GLY A 950 51.50 -23.91 17.69
N ARG A 951 51.26 -23.55 16.43
CA ARG A 951 51.82 -22.37 15.75
C ARG A 951 50.84 -21.19 15.67
N MET A 952 49.61 -21.37 16.16
CA MET A 952 48.55 -20.37 16.09
C MET A 952 48.47 -19.50 17.35
N PRO A 953 48.07 -18.21 17.24
CA PRO A 953 47.76 -17.38 18.40
C PRO A 953 46.47 -17.83 19.10
N GLU A 954 46.29 -17.44 20.37
CA GLU A 954 45.01 -17.62 21.07
C GLU A 954 43.94 -16.66 20.51
N PRO A 955 42.68 -17.11 20.30
CA PRO A 955 42.12 -18.43 20.63
C PRO A 955 42.21 -19.48 19.50
N VAL A 956 42.80 -19.15 18.33
CA VAL A 956 42.83 -20.06 17.17
C VAL A 956 43.46 -21.41 17.50
N ARG A 957 44.49 -21.41 18.34
CA ARG A 957 45.10 -22.62 18.89
C ARG A 957 44.10 -23.52 19.63
N ASP A 958 43.33 -22.97 20.55
CA ASP A 958 42.31 -23.69 21.34
C ASP A 958 41.21 -24.28 20.43
N LEU A 959 40.77 -23.52 19.42
CA LEU A 959 39.77 -23.95 18.45
C LEU A 959 40.25 -25.19 17.66
N LEU A 960 41.48 -25.17 17.13
CA LEU A 960 42.02 -26.28 16.33
C LEU A 960 42.29 -27.54 17.17
N ASN A 961 42.74 -27.36 18.42
CA ASN A 961 42.91 -28.47 19.35
C ASN A 961 41.57 -29.12 19.71
N THR A 962 40.56 -28.31 20.01
CA THR A 962 39.20 -28.77 20.33
C THR A 962 38.59 -29.54 19.15
N LEU A 963 38.76 -29.04 17.93
CA LEU A 963 38.28 -29.71 16.72
C LEU A 963 38.93 -31.09 16.54
N SER A 964 40.25 -31.17 16.67
CA SER A 964 41.03 -32.41 16.55
C SER A 964 40.60 -33.47 17.56
N VAL A 965 40.48 -33.08 18.83
CA VAL A 965 40.12 -34.00 19.94
C VAL A 965 38.68 -34.49 19.81
N ASN A 966 37.73 -33.60 19.53
CA ASN A 966 36.32 -33.96 19.36
C ASN A 966 36.11 -34.87 18.15
N ALA A 967 36.77 -34.58 17.03
CA ALA A 967 36.71 -35.38 15.82
C ALA A 967 37.13 -36.84 16.06
N SER A 968 38.31 -37.05 16.66
CA SER A 968 38.83 -38.39 16.94
C SER A 968 38.00 -39.15 17.98
N GLY A 969 37.63 -38.48 19.09
CA GLY A 969 36.86 -39.10 20.17
C GLY A 969 35.50 -39.63 19.70
N GLN A 970 34.82 -38.90 18.80
CA GLN A 970 33.52 -39.30 18.25
C GLN A 970 33.62 -40.50 17.30
N VAL A 971 34.64 -40.56 16.43
CA VAL A 971 34.88 -41.73 15.56
C VAL A 971 35.12 -42.98 16.40
N SER A 972 35.98 -42.91 17.42
CA SER A 972 36.24 -44.03 18.33
C SER A 972 35.05 -44.40 19.22
N GLY A 973 34.16 -43.45 19.52
CA GLY A 973 32.90 -43.71 20.22
C GLY A 973 31.94 -44.55 19.37
N VAL A 974 31.62 -44.08 18.17
CA VAL A 974 30.70 -44.77 17.24
C VAL A 974 31.22 -46.15 16.83
N ALA A 975 32.54 -46.29 16.63
CA ALA A 975 33.17 -47.58 16.33
C ALA A 975 32.89 -48.64 17.41
N ARG A 976 32.94 -48.25 18.70
CA ARG A 976 32.71 -49.16 19.83
C ARG A 976 31.23 -49.53 19.97
N GLU A 977 30.33 -48.58 19.79
CA GLU A 977 28.88 -48.82 19.82
C GLU A 977 28.47 -49.80 18.72
N ARG A 978 28.91 -49.57 17.47
CA ARG A 978 28.67 -50.48 16.33
C ARG A 978 29.25 -51.87 16.55
N MET A 979 30.42 -51.96 17.17
CA MET A 979 31.02 -53.24 17.53
C MET A 979 30.14 -54.01 18.51
N GLY A 980 29.59 -53.32 19.53
CA GLY A 980 28.62 -53.90 20.46
C GLY A 980 27.35 -54.40 19.77
N GLU A 981 26.80 -53.63 18.83
CA GLU A 981 25.64 -54.08 18.02
C GLU A 981 25.95 -55.33 17.20
N THR A 982 27.13 -55.36 16.57
CA THR A 982 27.58 -56.50 15.75
C THR A 982 27.72 -57.75 16.60
N VAL A 983 28.31 -57.63 17.80
CA VAL A 983 28.41 -58.73 18.78
C VAL A 983 27.01 -59.21 19.18
N ALA A 984 26.09 -58.30 19.53
CA ALA A 984 24.74 -58.66 19.96
C ALA A 984 23.92 -59.34 18.85
N ALA A 985 24.16 -58.98 17.58
CA ALA A 985 23.49 -59.55 16.41
C ALA A 985 24.06 -60.91 16.00
N THR A 986 25.38 -61.04 15.92
CA THR A 986 26.04 -62.25 15.41
C THR A 986 26.09 -63.36 16.45
N ILE A 987 26.49 -63.02 17.67
CA ILE A 987 26.70 -63.97 18.76
C ILE A 987 25.50 -63.96 19.71
N GLY A 988 25.04 -62.77 20.09
CA GLY A 988 23.98 -62.61 21.09
C GLY A 988 22.67 -63.30 20.69
N LEU A 989 22.29 -63.28 19.41
CA LEU A 989 21.09 -63.94 18.91
C LEU A 989 21.16 -65.47 19.10
N PHE A 990 22.25 -66.09 18.62
CA PHE A 990 22.45 -67.53 18.77
C PHE A 990 22.52 -67.92 20.25
N CYS A 991 23.25 -67.16 21.06
CA CYS A 991 23.36 -67.38 22.49
C CYS A 991 21.98 -67.37 23.18
N ARG A 992 21.13 -66.37 22.89
CA ARG A 992 19.80 -66.27 23.52
C ARG A 992 18.87 -67.41 23.10
N GLN A 993 18.98 -67.91 21.87
CA GLN A 993 18.12 -68.98 21.35
C GLN A 993 18.55 -70.38 21.83
N SER A 994 19.85 -70.64 21.84
CA SER A 994 20.41 -71.99 22.04
C SER A 994 21.03 -72.22 23.42
N ILE A 995 21.38 -71.16 24.17
CA ILE A 995 22.09 -71.26 25.45
C ILE A 995 21.27 -70.69 26.62
N ALA A 996 20.74 -69.47 26.47
CA ALA A 996 20.02 -68.80 27.55
C ALA A 996 18.77 -69.57 28.00
N GLY A 997 18.52 -69.59 29.31
CA GLY A 997 17.34 -70.26 29.90
C GLY A 997 17.34 -71.79 29.81
N ARG A 998 18.45 -72.41 29.37
CA ARG A 998 18.61 -73.87 29.25
C ARG A 998 19.66 -74.37 30.23
N TYR A 999 19.50 -75.61 30.67
CA TYR A 999 20.46 -76.30 31.52
C TYR A 999 21.73 -76.62 30.71
N PRO A 1000 22.96 -76.40 31.23
CA PRO A 1000 23.31 -76.13 32.64
C PRO A 1000 23.38 -74.64 33.05
N PHE A 1001 23.19 -73.69 32.14
CA PHE A 1001 23.27 -72.25 32.41
C PHE A 1001 22.12 -71.76 33.30
N ALA A 1002 20.95 -72.37 33.15
CA ALA A 1002 19.80 -72.22 34.03
C ALA A 1002 19.57 -73.55 34.78
N PRO A 1003 20.04 -73.70 36.05
CA PRO A 1003 20.03 -74.97 36.77
C PRO A 1003 18.64 -75.62 36.93
N GLN A 1004 17.59 -74.80 37.01
CA GLN A 1004 16.20 -75.25 37.17
C GLN A 1004 15.49 -75.53 35.83
N SER A 1005 16.16 -75.35 34.70
CA SER A 1005 15.53 -75.55 33.39
C SER A 1005 15.36 -77.02 33.08
N ASN A 1006 14.20 -77.40 32.54
CA ASN A 1006 13.93 -78.75 32.03
C ASN A 1006 14.37 -78.92 30.56
N ARG A 1007 14.88 -77.86 29.93
CA ARG A 1007 15.41 -77.90 28.55
C ARG A 1007 16.92 -77.87 28.60
N ASP A 1008 17.55 -78.84 27.96
CA ASP A 1008 19.00 -78.93 27.87
C ASP A 1008 19.55 -78.08 26.71
N VAL A 1009 20.75 -77.53 26.91
CA VAL A 1009 21.61 -77.05 25.83
C VAL A 1009 22.12 -78.25 25.06
N ALA A 1010 22.00 -78.25 23.74
CA ALA A 1010 22.60 -79.32 22.93
C ALA A 1010 24.14 -79.22 22.98
N PRO A 1011 24.87 -80.33 23.13
CA PRO A 1011 26.35 -80.32 23.12
C PRO A 1011 26.95 -79.64 21.89
N ASN A 1012 26.31 -79.79 20.71
CA ASN A 1012 26.72 -79.09 19.49
C ASN A 1012 26.56 -77.57 19.58
N ASP A 1013 25.48 -77.08 20.21
CA ASP A 1013 25.26 -75.65 20.39
C ASP A 1013 26.24 -75.05 21.40
N MET A 1014 26.55 -75.80 22.47
CA MET A 1014 27.60 -75.48 23.43
C MET A 1014 28.97 -75.36 22.73
N ALA A 1015 29.31 -76.32 21.87
CA ALA A 1015 30.55 -76.30 21.09
C ALA A 1015 30.59 -75.10 20.13
N ARG A 1016 29.50 -74.86 19.40
CA ARG A 1016 29.43 -73.77 18.42
C ARG A 1016 29.68 -72.40 19.04
N LEU A 1017 29.22 -72.18 20.28
CA LEU A 1017 29.43 -70.90 20.96
C LEU A 1017 30.79 -70.81 21.67
N PHE A 1018 31.15 -71.82 22.46
CA PHE A 1018 32.23 -71.72 23.44
C PHE A 1018 33.51 -72.48 23.09
N ALA A 1019 33.51 -73.44 22.15
CA ALA A 1019 34.71 -74.20 21.83
C ALA A 1019 35.86 -73.28 21.34
N PRO A 1020 37.12 -73.73 21.36
CA PRO A 1020 38.20 -73.06 20.64
C PRO A 1020 37.82 -72.86 19.17
N ASN A 1021 38.02 -71.66 18.62
CA ASN A 1021 37.50 -71.25 17.30
C ASN A 1021 35.97 -71.26 17.15
N GLY A 1022 35.22 -71.37 18.25
CA GLY A 1022 33.77 -71.14 18.29
C GLY A 1022 33.44 -69.65 18.13
N MET A 1023 32.14 -69.33 18.06
CA MET A 1023 31.67 -67.97 17.77
C MET A 1023 32.28 -66.88 18.68
N MET A 1024 32.42 -67.15 19.99
CA MET A 1024 32.99 -66.18 20.93
C MET A 1024 34.49 -65.96 20.69
N ASP A 1025 35.25 -67.04 20.52
CA ASP A 1025 36.71 -66.99 20.39
C ASP A 1025 37.14 -66.44 19.02
N ASP A 1026 36.51 -66.90 17.94
CA ASP A 1026 36.77 -66.43 16.57
C ASP A 1026 36.52 -64.93 16.43
N PHE A 1027 35.40 -64.44 16.98
CA PHE A 1027 35.07 -63.03 16.93
C PHE A 1027 36.07 -62.19 17.74
N PHE A 1028 36.47 -62.67 18.93
CA PHE A 1028 37.42 -61.96 19.78
C PHE A 1028 38.79 -61.82 19.09
N GLN A 1029 39.32 -62.91 18.55
CA GLN A 1029 40.63 -62.92 17.86
C GLN A 1029 40.63 -62.01 16.62
N LYS A 1030 39.56 -62.02 15.84
CA LYS A 1030 39.48 -61.23 14.59
C LYS A 1030 39.24 -59.74 14.82
N ASN A 1031 38.40 -59.38 15.80
CA ASN A 1031 37.86 -58.02 15.88
C ASN A 1031 38.30 -57.23 17.11
N LEU A 1032 38.67 -57.90 18.21
CA LEU A 1032 38.80 -57.25 19.52
C LEU A 1032 40.21 -57.30 20.11
N VAL A 1033 41.03 -58.30 19.76
CA VAL A 1033 42.36 -58.52 20.36
C VAL A 1033 43.31 -57.32 20.26
N SER A 1034 43.27 -56.56 19.15
CA SER A 1034 44.15 -55.40 18.95
C SER A 1034 43.73 -54.16 19.75
N GLN A 1035 42.46 -54.08 20.13
CA GLN A 1035 41.83 -52.92 20.77
C GLN A 1035 41.67 -53.06 22.29
N ILE A 1036 41.84 -54.29 22.80
CA ILE A 1036 41.63 -54.63 24.21
C ILE A 1036 42.97 -54.93 24.89
N ASP A 1037 43.05 -54.54 26.15
CA ASP A 1037 44.05 -55.01 27.10
C ASP A 1037 43.46 -56.15 27.96
N VAL A 1038 44.04 -57.34 27.82
CA VAL A 1038 43.66 -58.58 28.54
C VAL A 1038 44.61 -58.94 29.69
N SER A 1039 45.61 -58.08 29.96
CA SER A 1039 46.65 -58.37 30.96
C SER A 1039 46.15 -58.36 32.42
N GLY A 1040 45.02 -57.69 32.68
CA GLY A 1040 44.42 -57.56 34.01
C GLY A 1040 43.25 -58.52 34.29
N PRO A 1041 42.78 -58.60 35.55
CA PRO A 1041 41.64 -59.45 35.97
C PRO A 1041 40.30 -59.04 35.35
N ARG A 1042 40.22 -57.87 34.71
CA ARG A 1042 39.08 -57.40 33.91
C ARG A 1042 39.60 -56.83 32.59
N TRP A 1043 39.01 -57.22 31.49
CA TRP A 1043 39.38 -56.74 30.15
C TRP A 1043 38.91 -55.29 29.92
N ARG A 1044 39.73 -54.45 29.27
CA ARG A 1044 39.44 -53.02 29.01
C ARG A 1044 39.91 -52.57 27.62
N PHE A 1045 39.31 -51.51 27.07
CA PHE A 1045 39.80 -50.88 25.83
C PHE A 1045 41.08 -50.06 26.07
N LYS A 1046 41.96 -50.00 25.07
CA LYS A 1046 43.14 -49.12 25.08
C LYS A 1046 42.74 -47.63 25.02
N PRO A 1047 43.48 -46.69 25.64
CA PRO A 1047 43.16 -45.23 25.63
C PRO A 1047 43.23 -44.58 24.25
N GLY A 1048 42.51 -43.47 24.06
CA GLY A 1048 42.53 -42.65 22.84
C GLY A 1048 43.69 -41.64 22.79
N ILE A 1049 43.71 -40.79 21.76
CA ILE A 1049 44.76 -39.78 21.53
C ILE A 1049 44.86 -38.69 22.60
N ASP A 1050 43.80 -38.49 23.39
CA ASP A 1050 43.73 -37.56 24.52
C ASP A 1050 44.22 -38.20 25.83
N GLY A 1051 44.65 -39.47 25.78
CA GLY A 1051 45.11 -40.23 26.92
C GLY A 1051 44.00 -40.64 27.90
N LYS A 1052 42.72 -40.33 27.60
CA LYS A 1052 41.61 -40.65 28.50
C LYS A 1052 41.19 -42.13 28.37
N PRO A 1053 40.90 -42.81 29.49
CA PRO A 1053 40.43 -44.19 29.45
C PRO A 1053 39.03 -44.26 28.83
N ALA A 1054 38.81 -45.28 28.01
CA ALA A 1054 37.52 -45.57 27.42
C ALA A 1054 36.51 -46.08 28.48
N PRO A 1055 35.22 -45.69 28.40
CA PRO A 1055 34.18 -46.23 29.26
C PRO A 1055 34.07 -47.77 29.15
N PRO A 1056 33.67 -48.47 30.25
CA PRO A 1056 33.49 -49.92 30.27
C PRO A 1056 32.34 -50.35 29.34
N SER A 1057 32.40 -51.59 28.84
CA SER A 1057 31.39 -52.18 27.96
C SER A 1057 30.89 -53.51 28.52
N GLY A 1058 29.56 -53.72 28.47
CA GLY A 1058 28.90 -54.94 28.96
C GLY A 1058 29.20 -56.20 28.12
N TYR A 1059 29.43 -56.08 26.82
CA TYR A 1059 29.72 -57.23 25.97
C TYR A 1059 31.13 -57.79 26.18
N LEU A 1060 32.08 -57.01 26.70
CA LEU A 1060 33.44 -57.48 27.00
C LEU A 1060 33.46 -58.51 28.14
N ASP A 1061 32.59 -58.35 29.15
CA ASP A 1061 32.48 -59.30 30.26
C ASP A 1061 32.04 -60.70 29.79
N ALA A 1062 31.15 -60.76 28.78
CA ALA A 1062 30.70 -62.02 28.20
C ALA A 1062 31.84 -62.78 27.51
N PHE A 1063 32.73 -62.09 26.77
CA PHE A 1063 33.91 -62.73 26.16
C PHE A 1063 34.87 -63.28 27.22
N GLN A 1064 35.09 -62.53 28.30
CA GLN A 1064 35.94 -62.99 29.40
C GLN A 1064 35.38 -64.28 30.05
N LYS A 1065 34.08 -64.34 30.35
CA LYS A 1065 33.44 -65.54 30.95
C LYS A 1065 33.39 -66.73 29.99
N ALA A 1066 33.15 -66.47 28.70
CA ALA A 1066 33.16 -67.52 27.67
C ALA A 1066 34.50 -68.24 27.57
N GLY A 1067 35.61 -67.51 27.70
CA GLY A 1067 36.95 -68.09 27.76
C GLY A 1067 37.11 -69.11 28.89
N ILE A 1068 36.57 -68.82 30.08
CA ILE A 1068 36.64 -69.73 31.24
C ILE A 1068 35.79 -70.99 31.01
N ILE A 1069 34.58 -70.84 30.45
CA ILE A 1069 33.69 -71.96 30.14
C ILE A 1069 34.33 -72.90 29.12
N ARG A 1070 34.96 -72.33 28.08
CA ARG A 1070 35.73 -73.08 27.09
C ARG A 1070 36.78 -73.95 27.76
N ASP A 1071 37.58 -73.35 28.63
CA ASP A 1071 38.73 -74.00 29.25
C ASP A 1071 38.31 -75.16 30.19
N VAL A 1072 37.07 -75.18 30.69
CA VAL A 1072 36.54 -76.29 31.53
C VAL A 1072 35.98 -77.45 30.70
N TYR A 1073 35.17 -77.18 29.67
CA TYR A 1073 34.43 -78.23 28.94
C TYR A 1073 35.11 -78.70 27.64
N PHE A 1074 36.07 -77.96 27.10
CA PHE A 1074 36.75 -78.26 25.83
C PHE A 1074 38.24 -78.53 26.03
N THR A 1075 38.57 -79.23 27.11
CA THR A 1075 39.95 -79.64 27.42
C THR A 1075 40.45 -80.71 26.43
N ALA A 1076 41.78 -80.80 26.26
CA ALA A 1076 42.44 -81.81 25.42
C ALA A 1076 42.13 -81.75 23.90
N GLY A 1077 41.72 -80.59 23.37
CA GLY A 1077 41.54 -80.39 21.92
C GLY A 1077 40.30 -81.06 21.34
N ASN A 1078 39.37 -81.53 22.19
CA ASN A 1078 38.12 -82.11 21.73
C ASN A 1078 37.16 -81.00 21.23
N PRO A 1079 36.63 -81.07 20.00
CA PRO A 1079 35.66 -80.11 19.49
C PRO A 1079 34.29 -80.21 20.19
N MET A 1080 34.01 -81.31 20.88
CA MET A 1080 32.77 -81.54 21.62
C MET A 1080 32.98 -81.39 23.13
N PRO A 1081 31.98 -80.85 23.87
CA PRO A 1081 32.12 -80.68 25.30
C PRO A 1081 32.24 -82.06 25.95
N SER A 1082 33.29 -82.26 26.73
CA SER A 1082 33.53 -83.51 27.43
C SER A 1082 34.30 -83.28 28.72
N TYR A 1083 34.04 -84.14 29.69
CA TYR A 1083 34.81 -84.17 30.93
C TYR A 1083 34.87 -85.60 31.47
N ARG A 1084 35.89 -85.88 32.28
CA ARG A 1084 36.03 -87.15 33.00
C ARG A 1084 35.94 -86.90 34.50
N VAL A 1085 35.26 -87.81 35.19
CA VAL A 1085 35.15 -87.80 36.64
C VAL A 1085 35.36 -89.18 37.20
N SER A 1086 36.02 -89.26 38.35
CA SER A 1086 36.15 -90.51 39.12
C SER A 1086 35.05 -90.55 40.17
N ILE A 1087 34.22 -91.60 40.18
CA ILE A 1087 33.11 -91.80 41.11
C ILE A 1087 33.45 -92.96 42.04
N ARG A 1088 33.47 -92.70 43.35
CA ARG A 1088 33.77 -93.68 44.40
C ARG A 1088 32.61 -93.78 45.39
N PRO A 1089 32.02 -94.98 45.62
CA PRO A 1089 31.08 -95.17 46.72
C PRO A 1089 31.79 -94.99 48.06
N LEU A 1090 31.31 -94.07 48.89
CA LEU A 1090 31.84 -93.81 50.24
C LEU A 1090 31.01 -94.52 51.31
N GLU A 1091 29.69 -94.43 51.23
CA GLU A 1091 28.79 -95.03 52.22
C GLU A 1091 27.51 -95.50 51.55
N MET A 1092 26.94 -96.60 52.03
CA MET A 1092 25.64 -97.13 51.60
C MET A 1092 24.91 -97.69 52.82
N ASP A 1093 23.65 -97.33 52.97
CA ASP A 1093 22.79 -97.80 54.06
C ASP A 1093 22.70 -99.35 54.08
N ALA A 1094 22.81 -99.95 55.27
CA ALA A 1094 22.81 -101.40 55.47
C ALA A 1094 21.52 -102.11 54.99
N GLY A 1095 20.42 -101.36 54.84
CA GLY A 1095 19.17 -101.89 54.27
C GLY A 1095 19.21 -102.13 52.75
N ILE A 1096 20.28 -101.70 52.06
CA ILE A 1096 20.49 -101.87 50.61
C ILE A 1096 21.49 -103.01 50.40
N THR A 1097 21.11 -104.08 49.69
CA THR A 1097 22.04 -105.17 49.40
C THR A 1097 22.95 -104.86 48.22
N GLN A 1098 22.45 -104.11 47.24
CA GLN A 1098 23.21 -103.73 46.06
C GLN A 1098 22.81 -102.34 45.53
N PHE A 1099 23.82 -101.55 45.21
CA PHE A 1099 23.77 -100.32 44.42
C PHE A 1099 24.34 -100.57 43.03
N LEU A 1100 23.65 -100.08 42.02
CA LEU A 1100 24.14 -100.06 40.64
C LEU A 1100 23.85 -98.69 40.03
N MET A 1101 24.89 -97.96 39.65
CA MET A 1101 24.79 -96.74 38.85
C MET A 1101 25.29 -97.00 37.45
N ASP A 1102 24.44 -96.94 36.43
CA ASP A 1102 24.87 -96.94 35.04
C ASP A 1102 24.92 -95.50 34.53
N VAL A 1103 26.13 -95.04 34.21
CA VAL A 1103 26.37 -93.76 33.53
C VAL A 1103 26.60 -94.05 32.05
N ASP A 1104 25.53 -94.02 31.27
CA ASP A 1104 25.55 -94.09 29.81
C ASP A 1104 26.49 -95.17 29.22
N GLY A 1105 26.42 -96.40 29.75
CA GLY A 1105 27.40 -97.44 29.38
C GLY A 1105 28.20 -97.99 30.53
N GLN A 1106 28.48 -97.12 31.50
CA GLN A 1106 29.54 -97.32 32.48
C GLN A 1106 28.91 -97.64 33.82
N ALA A 1107 28.82 -98.93 34.14
CA ALA A 1107 28.20 -99.43 35.36
C ALA A 1107 29.17 -99.38 36.55
N ILE A 1108 28.70 -98.81 37.65
CA ILE A 1108 29.35 -98.73 38.95
C ILE A 1108 28.49 -99.57 39.90
N ARG A 1109 29.01 -100.74 40.29
CA ARG A 1109 28.30 -101.66 41.19
C ARG A 1109 28.95 -101.65 42.57
N TYR A 1110 28.13 -101.58 43.61
CA TYR A 1110 28.56 -101.70 45.00
C TYR A 1110 27.60 -102.57 45.79
N ALA A 1111 28.12 -103.55 46.53
CA ALA A 1111 27.33 -104.47 47.36
C ALA A 1111 28.09 -104.75 48.67
N HIS A 1112 28.37 -103.69 49.44
CA HIS A 1112 29.18 -103.73 50.68
C HIS A 1112 30.59 -104.35 50.53
N GLY A 1113 31.15 -104.31 49.32
CA GLY A 1113 32.53 -104.73 49.02
C GLY A 1113 33.57 -103.60 49.25
N PRO A 1114 34.79 -103.74 48.72
CA PRO A 1114 35.80 -102.68 48.77
C PRO A 1114 35.35 -101.44 47.98
N GLN A 1115 35.61 -100.25 48.52
CA GLN A 1115 35.22 -98.95 47.93
C GLN A 1115 36.20 -98.52 46.82
N VAL A 1116 36.06 -99.12 45.64
CA VAL A 1116 36.91 -98.81 44.47
C VAL A 1116 36.29 -97.66 43.66
N ALA A 1117 37.13 -96.70 43.25
CA ALA A 1117 36.71 -95.61 42.38
C ALA A 1117 36.64 -96.06 40.92
N ALA A 1118 35.60 -95.64 40.21
CA ALA A 1118 35.41 -95.89 38.79
C ALA A 1118 35.42 -94.58 38.01
N THR A 1119 36.29 -94.48 37.01
CA THR A 1119 36.33 -93.32 36.11
C THR A 1119 35.25 -93.43 35.06
N VAL A 1120 34.38 -92.42 35.01
CA VAL A 1120 33.35 -92.26 33.99
C VAL A 1120 33.66 -91.04 33.12
N GLN A 1121 33.28 -91.13 31.86
CA GLN A 1121 33.43 -90.05 30.89
C GLN A 1121 32.04 -89.56 30.51
N TRP A 1122 31.90 -88.24 30.38
CA TRP A 1122 30.71 -87.62 29.83
C TRP A 1122 31.05 -86.91 28.51
N PRO A 1123 30.27 -87.13 27.43
CA PRO A 1123 29.27 -88.18 27.26
C PRO A 1123 29.86 -89.61 27.32
N GLY A 1124 29.03 -90.60 27.67
CA GLY A 1124 29.47 -92.00 27.81
C GLY A 1124 29.55 -92.74 26.48
N PRO A 1125 30.16 -93.94 26.45
CA PRO A 1125 30.38 -94.70 25.21
C PRO A 1125 29.11 -95.32 24.63
N ARG A 1126 28.02 -95.49 25.41
CA ARG A 1126 26.78 -96.12 24.93
C ARG A 1126 25.90 -95.15 24.15
N GLY A 1127 26.02 -93.84 24.35
CA GLY A 1127 25.24 -92.81 23.66
C GLY A 1127 23.74 -92.83 23.97
N SER A 1128 23.32 -93.54 25.02
CA SER A 1128 21.96 -93.59 25.55
C SER A 1128 21.56 -92.29 26.25
N ASN A 1129 22.52 -91.44 26.64
CA ASN A 1129 22.29 -90.19 27.37
C ASN A 1129 21.39 -90.39 28.61
N GLN A 1130 21.52 -91.54 29.27
CA GLN A 1130 20.76 -91.89 30.45
C GLN A 1130 21.73 -92.23 31.58
N VAL A 1131 21.42 -91.72 32.76
CA VAL A 1131 22.06 -92.13 34.00
C VAL A 1131 20.98 -92.73 34.88
N SER A 1132 21.21 -93.92 35.38
CA SER A 1132 20.28 -94.59 36.29
C SER A 1132 21.02 -95.09 37.52
N ILE A 1133 20.36 -94.96 38.67
CA ILE A 1133 20.74 -95.63 39.90
C ILE A 1133 19.62 -96.59 40.24
N GLU A 1134 19.97 -97.86 40.40
CA GLU A 1134 19.09 -98.91 40.87
C GLU A 1134 19.63 -99.46 42.19
N LEU A 1135 18.73 -99.58 43.17
CA LEU A 1135 18.98 -100.16 44.46
C LEU A 1135 18.14 -101.43 44.62
N THR A 1136 18.79 -102.49 45.07
CA THR A 1136 18.14 -103.71 45.52
C THR A 1136 18.15 -103.75 47.05
N PRO A 1137 17.10 -103.26 47.72
CA PRO A 1137 16.93 -103.46 49.16
C PRO A 1137 16.42 -104.87 49.49
N GLN A 1138 16.34 -105.20 50.78
CA GLN A 1138 15.81 -106.50 51.22
C GLN A 1138 14.32 -106.73 50.88
N VAL A 1139 13.54 -105.65 50.69
CA VAL A 1139 12.13 -105.71 50.24
C VAL A 1139 11.88 -104.61 49.22
N GLY A 1140 11.43 -104.99 48.02
CA GLY A 1140 11.13 -104.10 46.89
C GLY A 1140 12.37 -103.70 46.07
N THR A 1141 12.18 -102.82 45.09
CA THR A 1141 13.26 -102.15 44.34
C THR A 1141 13.06 -100.64 44.41
N ALA A 1142 14.15 -99.88 44.47
CA ALA A 1142 14.10 -98.42 44.44
C ALA A 1142 15.16 -97.92 43.46
N GLY A 1143 14.84 -96.90 42.68
CA GLY A 1143 15.79 -96.36 41.73
C GLY A 1143 15.37 -94.99 41.23
N MET A 1144 16.32 -94.31 40.60
CA MET A 1144 16.07 -93.03 39.95
C MET A 1144 16.87 -92.96 38.67
N SER A 1145 16.32 -92.30 37.67
CA SER A 1145 17.03 -92.02 36.43
C SER A 1145 16.95 -90.55 36.06
N THR A 1146 17.94 -90.13 35.29
CA THR A 1146 17.97 -88.88 34.54
C THR A 1146 18.30 -89.20 33.10
N SER A 1147 17.73 -88.41 32.20
CA SER A 1147 17.92 -88.57 30.76
C SER A 1147 18.20 -87.21 30.14
N GLY A 1148 18.83 -87.22 28.97
CA GLY A 1148 19.17 -86.03 28.21
C GLY A 1148 20.69 -85.84 28.12
N PRO A 1149 21.16 -84.92 27.27
CA PRO A 1149 22.59 -84.75 27.02
C PRO A 1149 23.40 -84.51 28.30
N TRP A 1150 22.81 -83.84 29.29
CA TRP A 1150 23.46 -83.55 30.58
C TRP A 1150 22.98 -84.46 31.72
N ALA A 1151 22.59 -85.71 31.42
CA ALA A 1151 22.02 -86.64 32.39
C ALA A 1151 22.90 -86.84 33.64
N LEU A 1152 24.23 -86.87 33.50
CA LEU A 1152 25.14 -86.96 34.64
C LEU A 1152 25.06 -85.71 35.53
N ASN A 1153 25.16 -84.50 34.97
CA ASN A 1153 25.02 -83.26 35.74
C ASN A 1153 23.65 -83.18 36.42
N ARG A 1154 22.57 -83.54 35.72
CA ARG A 1154 21.21 -83.58 36.28
C ARG A 1154 21.07 -84.63 37.39
N MET A 1155 21.76 -85.76 37.26
CA MET A 1155 21.76 -86.81 38.29
C MET A 1155 22.38 -86.27 39.57
N LEU A 1156 23.50 -85.55 39.43
CA LEU A 1156 24.16 -84.91 40.57
C LEU A 1156 23.36 -83.77 41.16
N ASP A 1157 22.58 -83.04 40.37
CA ASP A 1157 21.67 -82.03 40.90
C ASP A 1157 20.53 -82.61 41.75
N LYS A 1158 20.20 -83.91 41.59
CA LYS A 1158 19.26 -84.62 42.47
C LYS A 1158 19.92 -85.08 43.78
N ALA A 1159 21.24 -85.03 43.90
CA ALA A 1159 21.96 -85.31 45.13
C ALA A 1159 22.13 -84.04 45.98
N ALA A 1160 22.22 -84.23 47.30
CA ALA A 1160 22.76 -83.19 48.17
C ALA A 1160 24.28 -83.13 47.94
N LEU A 1161 24.73 -82.13 47.18
CA LEU A 1161 26.13 -81.91 46.85
C LEU A 1161 26.82 -81.05 47.92
N ALA A 1162 27.93 -81.55 48.47
CA ALA A 1162 28.84 -80.81 49.33
C ALA A 1162 30.24 -80.73 48.68
N PRO A 1163 30.99 -79.63 48.86
CA PRO A 1163 32.38 -79.58 48.42
C PRO A 1163 33.19 -80.66 49.15
N GLY A 1164 34.07 -81.36 48.41
CA GLY A 1164 34.99 -82.33 48.99
C GLY A 1164 36.23 -81.65 49.60
N LYS A 1165 37.29 -82.43 49.84
CA LYS A 1165 38.52 -81.94 50.48
C LYS A 1165 39.34 -80.98 49.60
N SER A 1166 39.13 -81.02 48.28
CA SER A 1166 39.79 -80.15 47.29
C SER A 1166 38.76 -79.55 46.30
N PRO A 1167 39.05 -78.42 45.62
CA PRO A 1167 38.13 -77.75 44.68
C PRO A 1167 37.61 -78.63 43.53
N GLU A 1168 38.36 -79.65 43.15
CA GLU A 1168 38.04 -80.63 42.12
C GLU A 1168 37.19 -81.80 42.64
N THR A 1169 37.01 -81.95 43.96
CA THR A 1169 36.24 -83.03 44.60
C THR A 1169 34.86 -82.56 45.06
N THR A 1170 33.83 -83.37 44.84
CA THR A 1170 32.44 -83.11 45.25
C THR A 1170 31.84 -84.37 45.85
N VAL A 1171 31.24 -84.27 47.04
CA VAL A 1171 30.54 -85.38 47.70
C VAL A 1171 29.05 -85.28 47.38
N ALA A 1172 28.49 -86.32 46.77
CA ALA A 1172 27.09 -86.42 46.37
C ALA A 1172 26.35 -87.44 47.24
N THR A 1173 25.39 -86.98 48.04
CA THR A 1173 24.53 -87.84 48.84
C THR A 1173 23.17 -88.02 48.19
N PHE A 1174 22.83 -89.25 47.83
CA PHE A 1174 21.53 -89.65 47.30
C PHE A 1174 20.67 -90.27 48.40
N ASP A 1175 19.40 -89.89 48.48
CA ASP A 1175 18.44 -90.40 49.46
C ASP A 1175 17.26 -91.07 48.74
N PHE A 1176 17.02 -92.34 49.04
CA PHE A 1176 15.96 -93.16 48.46
C PHE A 1176 14.97 -93.60 49.53
N GLY A 1177 14.07 -92.70 49.90
CA GLY A 1177 13.03 -92.95 50.89
C GLY A 1177 13.58 -93.22 52.30
N GLY A 1178 14.63 -92.51 52.69
CA GLY A 1178 15.28 -92.60 54.00
C GLY A 1178 16.58 -93.42 54.00
N ARG A 1179 16.87 -94.15 52.91
CA ARG A 1179 18.10 -94.94 52.74
C ARG A 1179 19.11 -94.17 51.90
N LYS A 1180 20.32 -93.97 52.41
CA LYS A 1180 21.31 -93.10 51.78
C LYS A 1180 22.42 -93.85 51.07
N VAL A 1181 22.87 -93.28 49.95
CA VAL A 1181 24.10 -93.65 49.26
C VAL A 1181 24.96 -92.40 49.07
N VAL A 1182 26.17 -92.41 49.60
CA VAL A 1182 27.12 -91.30 49.53
C VAL A 1182 28.21 -91.68 48.53
N LEU A 1183 28.40 -90.83 47.51
CA LEU A 1183 29.43 -90.98 46.48
C LEU A 1183 30.39 -89.79 46.53
N GLU A 1184 31.68 -90.03 46.33
CA GLU A 1184 32.67 -88.97 46.06
C GLU A 1184 32.95 -88.89 44.57
N ILE A 1185 33.01 -87.67 44.04
CA ILE A 1185 33.18 -87.38 42.62
C ILE A 1185 34.38 -86.44 42.47
N THR A 1186 35.40 -86.89 41.75
CA THR A 1186 36.62 -86.09 41.52
C THR A 1186 36.73 -85.72 40.05
N ALA A 1187 36.77 -84.42 39.74
CA ALA A 1187 36.95 -83.87 38.40
C ALA A 1187 38.42 -83.84 37.97
N SER A 1188 38.68 -83.97 36.67
CA SER A 1188 40.03 -83.93 36.11
C SER A 1188 40.57 -82.51 35.81
N SER A 1189 39.86 -81.44 36.20
CA SER A 1189 40.22 -80.02 35.97
C SER A 1189 40.19 -79.22 37.28
N VAL A 1190 40.97 -78.13 37.36
CA VAL A 1190 41.07 -77.22 38.52
C VAL A 1190 39.71 -76.60 38.87
N LYS A 1191 38.85 -76.38 37.86
CA LYS A 1191 37.46 -75.98 38.08
C LYS A 1191 36.55 -77.16 37.79
N SER A 1192 35.68 -77.48 38.75
CA SER A 1192 34.70 -78.56 38.63
C SER A 1192 33.69 -78.25 37.50
N PRO A 1193 33.34 -79.23 36.63
CA PRO A 1193 32.28 -79.09 35.64
C PRO A 1193 30.87 -79.12 36.27
N PHE A 1194 30.78 -79.23 37.59
CA PHE A 1194 29.54 -79.19 38.34
C PHE A 1194 29.42 -77.83 39.05
N ARG A 1195 28.33 -77.09 38.77
CA ARG A 1195 28.04 -75.75 39.34
C ARG A 1195 29.14 -74.69 39.12
N LEU A 1196 29.66 -74.57 37.90
CA LEU A 1196 30.65 -73.53 37.54
C LEU A 1196 30.04 -72.11 37.62
N ALA A 1197 30.63 -71.22 38.42
CA ALA A 1197 30.10 -69.88 38.69
C ALA A 1197 30.02 -69.00 37.43
N GLU A 1198 31.03 -69.06 36.56
CA GLU A 1198 31.05 -68.32 35.30
C GLU A 1198 30.00 -68.81 34.31
N MET A 1199 29.59 -70.09 34.40
CA MET A 1199 28.51 -70.66 33.61
C MET A 1199 27.13 -70.22 34.13
N GLN A 1200 26.95 -70.11 35.44
CA GLN A 1200 25.71 -69.62 36.05
C GLN A 1200 25.55 -68.10 35.89
N GLY A 1201 26.65 -67.35 35.97
CA GLY A 1201 26.70 -65.90 35.78
C GLY A 1201 26.93 -65.46 34.33
N TYR A 1202 26.86 -66.39 33.37
CA TYR A 1202 27.01 -66.08 31.96
C TYR A 1202 25.75 -65.42 31.42
N ALA A 1203 25.86 -64.16 31.01
CA ALA A 1203 24.82 -63.47 30.26
C ALA A 1203 25.22 -63.43 28.78
N CYS A 1204 24.25 -63.65 27.90
CA CYS A 1204 24.48 -63.48 26.47
C CYS A 1204 24.87 -62.01 26.18
N PRO A 1205 25.79 -61.76 25.22
CA PRO A 1205 26.11 -60.40 24.84
C PRO A 1205 24.87 -59.63 24.37
N GLU A 1206 24.58 -58.51 25.03
CA GLU A 1206 23.47 -57.61 24.72
C GLU A 1206 23.98 -56.26 24.20
N ARG A 1207 23.06 -55.46 23.67
CA ARG A 1207 23.34 -54.05 23.34
C ARG A 1207 23.61 -53.34 24.67
N GLY A 1208 24.89 -53.06 24.94
CA GLY A 1208 25.33 -52.32 26.12
C GLY A 1208 24.94 -50.85 26.05
#